data_AF-A0A950AIS8-F1
#
_entry.id   AF-A0A950AIS8-F1
#
_cell.length_a   1.000
_cell.length_b   1.000
_cell.length_c   1.000
_cell.angle_alpha   90.00
_cell.angle_beta   90.00
_cell.angle_gamma   90.00
#
_symmetry.space_group_name_H-M   'P 1'
#
loop_
_entity.id
_entity.type
_entity.pdbx_description
1 polymer ?
#
loop_
_entity_poly.entity_id
_entity_poly.type
_entity_poly.pdbx_seq_one_letter_code
_entity_poly.pdbx_strand_id
1 'polypeptide(L)'
;MPEKLAEVVDLIRNFGPVRNLLQRKGLVRIEHVFDGAQAFVSACVARHHASRSCWIVCPDVRRQEELFNGLLSWQVDALFFPEIEIPAIKEAVPDPEIAAERLEVLQKVAEGKRAVIVLTEASLQDNVPAAQVLQNQTHIIRRNDRLDRDRLCERLLNSGYVKVPQVTTRGQIAVRGGILDIFSWHQSLPVRIELFGDEVDSIREFELDDQTSIRRLDHCEILIGDTEQLDVELNDYFRKGDVLIGIDCEPDGLQIGITAGASVRDSAEDFRTAFYETGFQDFEAGDFLIEENKRELALQQVRTWIRNQWRVIAVCHNEGEIERLRDVLRDNDVDVEQVQFLLGSLNRGFVFPEGKLAVLCDAEIFGRYQAPSARRLALRRSRLRGGRLPIDFSEIAEGDLVVHLEHGIARYRGIQKLRQNDSEQEVVVLEFENDARLYVPFEQAFLVSRYIGIGKRFPPLSALGDSRWGKAKKAAETAAFDYAAKLLKIQAERNLRTSYAHAPDTQWQREFEASFLYKETDDQLKAIQETKADMESNRPMDRLVCGDVGFGKTEVAIRAAFKAVINDKQVAMLVPTTVLAQQHFNTFRQRMSDYPIHVAMISRFLSQREQRETIRGLKDGSIDIVIGTHRLITGDIAFKNLG
;
A
#
# COMPACT_ATOMS: atom_id res chain seq x y z
N MET A 1 31.71 8.56 3.95
CA MET A 1 30.58 7.64 3.75
C MET A 1 29.50 8.10 4.71
N PRO A 2 28.24 8.33 4.28
CA PRO A 2 27.21 8.75 5.22
C PRO A 2 27.06 7.65 6.29
N GLU A 3 27.24 8.02 7.55
CA GLU A 3 26.98 7.14 8.70
C GLU A 3 25.56 6.60 8.55
N LYS A 4 25.36 5.28 8.69
CA LYS A 4 24.02 4.71 8.55
C LYS A 4 23.22 5.01 9.83
N LEU A 5 21.90 5.15 9.76
CA LEU A 5 21.01 5.28 10.93
C LEU A 5 21.30 4.22 12.02
N ALA A 6 21.77 3.04 11.59
CA ALA A 6 22.34 2.00 12.42
C ALA A 6 23.38 2.48 13.46
N GLU A 7 24.27 3.39 13.08
CA GLU A 7 25.37 3.86 13.93
C GLU A 7 24.86 4.73 15.10
N VAL A 8 23.75 5.45 14.90
CA VAL A 8 23.08 6.22 15.96
C VAL A 8 22.51 5.28 17.03
N VAL A 9 21.93 4.16 16.60
CA VAL A 9 21.44 3.11 17.51
C VAL A 9 22.61 2.50 18.30
N ASP A 10 23.72 2.21 17.63
CA ASP A 10 24.91 1.64 18.29
C ASP A 10 25.57 2.62 19.28
N LEU A 11 25.54 3.93 18.99
CA LEU A 11 26.05 4.98 19.87
C LEU A 11 25.29 5.01 21.21
N ILE A 12 23.96 5.11 21.17
CA ILE A 12 23.15 5.21 22.41
C ILE A 12 23.14 3.89 23.16
N ARG A 13 23.08 2.75 22.47
CA ARG A 13 23.19 1.44 23.12
C ARG A 13 24.44 1.34 24.01
N ASN A 14 25.53 1.99 23.61
CA ASN A 14 26.79 2.00 24.35
C ASN A 14 26.88 3.09 25.43
N PHE A 15 25.91 4.00 25.52
CA PHE A 15 25.85 5.05 26.53
C PHE A 15 25.68 4.45 27.93
N GLY A 16 26.49 4.90 28.90
CA GLY A 16 26.64 4.26 30.21
C GLY A 16 25.32 3.94 30.93
N PRO A 17 24.42 4.91 31.16
CA PRO A 17 23.10 4.69 31.75
C PRO A 17 22.25 3.65 31.01
N VAL A 18 22.13 3.75 29.69
CA VAL A 18 21.34 2.82 28.85
C VAL A 18 21.96 1.42 28.87
N ARG A 19 23.27 1.32 28.63
CA ARG A 19 24.01 0.06 28.68
C ARG A 19 23.89 -0.64 30.03
N ASN A 20 24.02 0.11 31.12
CA ASN A 20 23.91 -0.44 32.47
C ASN A 20 22.48 -0.89 32.77
N LEU A 21 21.47 -0.19 32.26
CA LEU A 21 20.06 -0.55 32.38
C LEU A 21 19.77 -1.87 31.64
N LEU A 22 20.23 -2.00 30.39
CA LEU A 22 20.05 -3.19 29.56
C LEU A 22 20.81 -4.43 30.07
N GLN A 23 21.82 -4.24 30.92
CA GLN A 23 22.58 -5.32 31.56
C GLN A 23 21.97 -5.81 32.89
N ARG A 24 20.95 -5.13 33.43
CA ARG A 24 20.31 -5.54 34.69
C ARG A 24 19.59 -6.88 34.53
N LYS A 25 19.66 -7.71 35.59
CA LYS A 25 18.87 -8.94 35.68
C LYS A 25 17.51 -8.62 36.30
N GLY A 26 16.43 -9.09 35.68
CA GLY A 26 15.05 -8.85 36.11
C GLY A 26 14.29 -7.91 35.16
N LEU A 27 13.10 -7.48 35.58
CA LEU A 27 12.29 -6.52 34.82
C LEU A 27 12.98 -5.15 34.77
N VAL A 28 13.17 -4.65 33.56
CA VAL A 28 13.71 -3.32 33.27
C VAL A 28 12.57 -2.43 32.80
N ARG A 29 12.46 -1.22 33.36
CA ARG A 29 11.51 -0.20 32.90
C ARG A 29 12.26 1.00 32.34
N ILE A 30 11.84 1.47 31.18
CA ILE A 30 12.31 2.68 30.52
C ILE A 30 11.10 3.60 30.43
N GLU A 31 11.01 4.53 31.37
CA GLU A 31 9.86 5.42 31.53
C GLU A 31 10.12 6.76 30.85
N HIS A 32 9.04 7.51 30.60
CA HIS A 32 9.09 8.82 29.95
C HIS A 32 9.73 8.79 28.56
N VAL A 33 9.40 7.77 27.77
CA VAL A 33 9.86 7.63 26.38
C VAL A 33 8.76 8.12 25.46
N PHE A 34 8.93 9.33 24.94
CA PHE A 34 8.05 9.90 23.92
C PHE A 34 7.79 8.90 22.78
N ASP A 35 6.55 8.85 22.29
CA ASP A 35 6.08 7.91 21.27
C ASP A 35 7.02 7.82 20.05
N GLY A 36 7.49 8.97 19.55
CA GLY A 36 8.43 9.03 18.43
C GLY A 36 9.80 8.37 18.70
N ALA A 37 10.19 8.26 19.97
CA ALA A 37 11.43 7.63 20.41
C ALA A 37 11.26 6.15 20.77
N GLN A 38 10.04 5.64 20.97
CA GLN A 38 9.81 4.25 21.40
C GLN A 38 10.41 3.24 20.39
N ALA A 39 10.25 3.47 19.09
CA ALA A 39 10.84 2.63 18.05
C ALA A 39 12.38 2.65 18.08
N PHE A 40 12.98 3.81 18.36
CA PHE A 40 14.42 3.95 18.50
C PHE A 40 14.95 3.20 19.73
N VAL A 41 14.29 3.34 20.88
CA VAL A 41 14.65 2.62 22.11
C VAL A 41 14.49 1.11 21.90
N SER A 42 13.41 0.69 21.25
CA SER A 42 13.16 -0.71 20.89
C SER A 42 14.24 -1.26 19.97
N ALA A 43 14.72 -0.46 19.01
CA ALA A 43 15.85 -0.81 18.15
C ALA A 43 17.15 -0.98 18.96
N CYS A 44 17.42 -0.10 19.93
CA CYS A 44 18.58 -0.21 20.81
C CYS A 44 18.55 -1.52 21.62
N VAL A 45 17.39 -1.84 22.20
CA VAL A 45 17.16 -3.07 22.96
C VAL A 45 17.33 -4.30 22.08
N ALA A 46 16.67 -4.34 20.92
CA ALA A 46 16.74 -5.45 19.98
C ALA A 46 18.19 -5.71 19.51
N ARG A 47 18.95 -4.64 19.22
CA ARG A 47 20.37 -4.77 18.87
C ARG A 47 21.26 -5.17 20.03
N HIS A 48 20.93 -4.80 21.27
CA HIS A 48 21.66 -5.29 22.45
C HIS A 48 21.46 -6.79 22.63
N HIS A 49 20.24 -7.27 22.38
CA HIS A 49 19.87 -8.67 22.46
C HIS A 49 19.92 -9.40 21.12
N ALA A 50 20.75 -8.96 20.17
CA ALA A 50 20.86 -9.56 18.82
C ALA A 50 21.25 -11.06 18.82
N SER A 51 21.66 -11.62 19.96
CA SER A 51 21.89 -13.05 20.16
C SER A 51 20.62 -13.86 20.52
N ARG A 52 19.46 -13.21 20.62
CA ARG A 52 18.16 -13.76 21.08
C ARG A 52 17.05 -13.25 20.17
N SER A 53 15.88 -13.88 20.22
CA SER A 53 14.68 -13.31 19.61
C SER A 53 14.08 -12.25 20.53
N CYS A 54 13.57 -11.17 19.94
CA CYS A 54 12.89 -10.10 20.66
C CYS A 54 11.45 -10.03 20.22
N TRP A 55 10.53 -10.05 21.16
CA TRP A 55 9.10 -9.95 20.91
C TRP A 55 8.59 -8.64 21.48
N ILE A 56 8.02 -7.81 20.62
CA ILE A 56 7.61 -6.45 20.94
C ILE A 56 6.09 -6.38 20.89
N VAL A 57 5.49 -6.29 22.07
CA VAL A 57 4.05 -6.28 22.27
C VAL A 57 3.58 -4.84 22.31
N CYS A 58 2.57 -4.54 21.48
CA CYS A 58 1.93 -3.23 21.39
C CYS A 58 0.48 -3.33 21.92
N PRO A 59 -0.12 -2.24 22.40
CA PRO A 59 -1.44 -2.27 23.01
C PRO A 59 -2.55 -2.43 21.96
N ASP A 60 -2.34 -1.91 20.74
CA ASP A 60 -3.30 -1.95 19.65
C ASP A 60 -2.61 -1.97 18.27
N VAL A 61 -3.38 -2.26 17.23
CA VAL A 61 -2.92 -2.37 15.84
C VAL A 61 -2.30 -1.07 15.32
N ARG A 62 -2.82 0.10 15.72
CA ARG A 62 -2.28 1.39 15.27
C ARG A 62 -0.88 1.60 15.82
N ARG A 63 -0.69 1.38 17.12
CA ARG A 63 0.63 1.45 17.77
C ARG A 63 1.59 0.42 17.21
N GLN A 64 1.10 -0.80 16.93
CA GLN A 64 1.87 -1.86 16.28
C GLN A 64 2.41 -1.42 14.91
N GLU A 65 1.57 -0.79 14.08
CA GLU A 65 1.96 -0.27 12.76
C GLU A 65 2.97 0.88 12.85
N GLU A 66 2.71 1.85 13.73
CA GLU A 66 3.60 3.00 13.95
C GLU A 66 5.00 2.52 14.39
N LEU A 67 5.05 1.61 15.37
CA LEU A 67 6.30 1.06 15.89
C LEU A 67 7.05 0.21 14.87
N PHE A 68 6.35 -0.67 14.15
CA PHE A 68 6.94 -1.51 13.12
C PHE A 68 7.61 -0.68 12.02
N ASN A 69 6.92 0.36 11.52
CA ASN A 69 7.49 1.27 10.53
C ASN A 69 8.69 2.06 11.09
N GLY A 70 8.63 2.46 12.36
CA GLY A 70 9.75 3.08 13.05
C GLY A 70 10.98 2.16 13.12
N LEU A 71 10.80 0.89 13.49
CA LEU A 71 11.89 -0.10 13.57
C LEU A 71 12.58 -0.32 12.22
N LEU A 72 11.80 -0.41 11.13
CA LEU A 72 12.34 -0.48 9.77
C LEU A 72 13.17 0.75 9.42
N SER A 73 12.72 1.93 9.84
CA SER A 73 13.43 3.20 9.63
C SER A 73 14.79 3.20 10.35
N TRP A 74 14.86 2.58 11.54
CA TRP A 74 16.09 2.36 12.29
C TRP A 74 16.91 1.15 11.83
N GLN A 75 16.60 0.59 10.65
CA GLN A 75 17.30 -0.55 10.05
C GLN A 75 17.30 -1.79 10.95
N VAL A 76 16.17 -2.05 11.63
CA VAL A 76 15.90 -3.32 12.30
C VAL A 76 15.07 -4.17 11.37
N ASP A 77 15.56 -5.37 11.05
CA ASP A 77 14.81 -6.37 10.29
C ASP A 77 13.78 -7.03 11.21
N ALA A 78 12.60 -6.42 11.29
CA ALA A 78 11.49 -6.86 12.11
C ALA A 78 10.44 -7.60 11.27
N LEU A 79 9.78 -8.59 11.90
CA LEU A 79 8.64 -9.32 11.39
C LEU A 79 7.36 -8.73 12.00
N PHE A 80 6.36 -8.48 11.17
CA PHE A 80 5.06 -8.01 11.62
C PHE A 80 4.11 -9.20 11.77
N PHE A 81 3.55 -9.40 12.96
CA PHE A 81 2.57 -10.45 13.22
C PHE A 81 1.16 -9.85 13.28
N PRO A 82 0.33 -10.00 12.23
CA PRO A 82 -0.94 -9.29 12.17
C PRO A 82 -1.97 -9.87 13.15
N GLU A 83 -2.74 -8.98 13.78
CA GLU A 83 -3.88 -9.34 14.61
C GLU A 83 -5.00 -9.95 13.76
N ILE A 84 -5.73 -10.93 14.31
CA ILE A 84 -6.89 -11.52 13.63
C ILE A 84 -8.04 -10.52 13.66
N GLU A 85 -8.49 -10.06 12.49
CA GLU A 85 -9.74 -9.31 12.39
C GLU A 85 -10.91 -10.25 12.69
N ILE A 86 -11.56 -10.09 13.85
CA ILE A 86 -12.80 -10.79 14.15
C ILE A 86 -13.90 -10.17 13.28
N PRO A 87 -14.49 -10.92 12.33
CA PRO A 87 -15.50 -10.34 11.45
C PRO A 87 -16.72 -9.91 12.26
N ALA A 88 -17.34 -8.78 11.87
CA ALA A 88 -18.58 -8.30 12.50
C ALA A 88 -19.76 -9.30 12.39
N ILE A 89 -19.64 -10.27 11.48
CA ILE A 89 -20.59 -11.36 11.26
C ILE A 89 -19.95 -12.65 11.80
N LYS A 90 -20.60 -13.29 12.78
CA LYS A 90 -20.10 -14.50 13.47
C LYS A 90 -19.75 -15.70 12.58
N GLU A 91 -20.19 -15.71 11.32
CA GLU A 91 -19.99 -16.80 10.35
C GLU A 91 -18.97 -16.48 9.25
N ALA A 92 -18.37 -15.28 9.25
CA ALA A 92 -17.35 -14.96 8.26
C ALA A 92 -16.02 -15.63 8.62
N VAL A 93 -15.38 -16.22 7.61
CA VAL A 93 -14.05 -16.84 7.72
C VAL A 93 -13.01 -15.71 7.81
N PRO A 94 -11.99 -15.81 8.68
CA PRO A 94 -10.88 -14.87 8.71
C PRO A 94 -10.23 -14.72 7.34
N ASP A 95 -9.68 -13.54 7.06
CA ASP A 95 -8.98 -13.27 5.80
C ASP A 95 -7.82 -14.28 5.61
N PRO A 96 -7.83 -15.11 4.55
CA PRO A 96 -6.80 -16.11 4.30
C PRO A 96 -5.41 -15.48 4.09
N GLU A 97 -5.33 -14.21 3.71
CA GLU A 97 -4.05 -13.50 3.65
C GLU A 97 -3.46 -13.24 5.03
N ILE A 98 -4.28 -12.85 6.00
CA ILE A 98 -3.85 -12.59 7.39
C ILE A 98 -3.37 -13.90 8.01
N ALA A 99 -4.12 -14.99 7.83
CA ALA A 99 -3.73 -16.31 8.30
C ALA A 99 -2.36 -16.74 7.74
N ALA A 100 -2.15 -16.50 6.44
CA ALA A 100 -0.89 -16.80 5.76
C ALA A 100 0.29 -15.93 6.24
N GLU A 101 0.10 -14.62 6.44
CA GLU A 101 1.13 -13.72 6.98
C GLU A 101 1.55 -14.15 8.39
N ARG A 102 0.59 -14.53 9.25
CA ARG A 102 0.87 -15.06 10.59
C ARG A 102 1.69 -16.34 10.51
N LEU A 103 1.29 -17.25 9.65
CA LEU A 103 1.94 -18.54 9.44
C LEU A 103 3.39 -18.38 8.94
N GLU A 104 3.65 -17.42 8.05
CA GLU A 104 5.01 -17.08 7.60
C GLU A 104 5.90 -16.65 8.77
N VAL A 105 5.38 -15.82 9.68
CA VAL A 105 6.12 -15.39 10.87
C VAL A 105 6.34 -16.57 11.82
N LEU A 106 5.31 -17.38 12.10
CA LEU A 106 5.41 -18.55 12.97
C LEU A 106 6.43 -19.56 12.45
N GLN A 107 6.51 -19.78 11.14
CA GLN A 107 7.49 -20.67 10.54
C GLN A 107 8.92 -20.16 10.73
N LYS A 108 9.17 -18.87 10.46
CA LYS A 108 10.49 -18.24 10.69
C LYS A 108 10.92 -18.37 12.16
N VAL A 109 9.98 -18.18 13.08
CA VAL A 109 10.21 -18.38 14.52
C VAL A 109 10.44 -19.87 14.84
N ALA A 110 9.66 -20.78 14.25
CA ALA A 110 9.77 -22.22 14.47
C ALA A 110 11.13 -22.75 14.00
N GLU A 111 11.65 -22.32 12.85
CA GLU A 111 12.99 -22.66 12.36
C GLU A 111 14.13 -22.30 13.32
N GLY A 112 13.84 -21.47 14.34
CA GLY A 112 14.81 -21.05 15.33
C GLY A 112 15.78 -19.99 14.83
N LYS A 113 15.44 -19.35 13.71
CA LYS A 113 16.06 -18.10 13.31
C LYS A 113 15.71 -17.03 14.33
N ARG A 114 16.71 -16.27 14.75
CA ARG A 114 16.51 -15.13 15.65
C ARG A 114 15.77 -14.05 14.87
N ALA A 115 14.73 -13.49 15.47
CA ALA A 115 13.93 -12.46 14.84
C ALA A 115 13.49 -11.40 15.87
N VAL A 116 13.21 -10.21 15.37
CA VAL A 116 12.45 -9.19 16.08
C VAL A 116 11.02 -9.29 15.59
N ILE A 117 10.06 -9.61 16.46
CA ILE A 117 8.65 -9.79 16.10
C ILE A 117 7.83 -8.68 16.75
N VAL A 118 6.97 -8.01 15.99
CA VAL A 118 6.06 -6.97 16.50
C VAL A 118 4.62 -7.50 16.42
N LEU A 119 3.95 -7.57 17.56
CA LEU A 119 2.60 -8.13 17.73
C LEU A 119 1.76 -7.25 18.66
N THR A 120 0.44 -7.48 18.69
CA THR A 120 -0.44 -6.86 19.69
C THR A 120 -0.56 -7.74 20.94
N GLU A 121 -0.94 -7.13 22.06
CA GLU A 121 -1.20 -7.84 23.31
C GLU A 121 -2.34 -8.86 23.15
N ALA A 122 -3.38 -8.52 22.40
CA ALA A 122 -4.48 -9.42 22.07
C ALA A 122 -3.99 -10.70 21.36
N SER A 123 -2.97 -10.58 20.50
CA SER A 123 -2.45 -11.71 19.73
C SER A 123 -1.72 -12.77 20.56
N LEU A 124 -1.30 -12.45 21.80
CA LEU A 124 -0.57 -13.39 22.67
C LEU A 124 -1.39 -14.63 23.05
N GLN A 125 -2.70 -14.47 23.14
CA GLN A 125 -3.65 -15.52 23.52
C GLN A 125 -4.27 -16.21 22.30
N ASP A 126 -3.82 -15.87 21.08
CA ASP A 126 -4.32 -16.53 19.88
C ASP A 126 -3.87 -17.99 19.86
N ASN A 127 -4.81 -18.89 19.55
CA ASN A 127 -4.47 -20.27 19.26
C ASN A 127 -3.75 -20.34 17.91
N VAL A 128 -2.59 -20.99 17.88
CA VAL A 128 -1.72 -21.14 16.71
C VAL A 128 -1.29 -22.61 16.56
N PRO A 129 -0.89 -23.05 15.35
CA PRO A 129 -0.29 -24.38 15.19
C PRO A 129 0.97 -24.50 16.05
N ALA A 130 1.31 -25.70 16.54
CA ALA A 130 2.53 -25.86 17.32
C ALA A 130 3.81 -25.75 16.46
N ALA A 131 4.91 -25.22 17.00
CA ALA A 131 6.17 -25.05 16.26
C ALA A 131 6.71 -26.37 15.69
N GLN A 132 6.53 -27.48 16.43
CA GLN A 132 6.92 -28.82 15.98
C GLN A 132 6.08 -29.31 14.79
N VAL A 133 4.81 -28.91 14.75
CA VAL A 133 3.89 -29.22 13.65
C VAL A 133 4.34 -28.49 12.38
N LEU A 134 4.65 -27.19 12.47
CA LEU A 134 5.16 -26.40 11.34
C LEU A 134 6.49 -26.93 10.79
N GLN A 135 7.42 -27.34 11.66
CA GLN A 135 8.71 -27.93 11.25
C GLN A 135 8.52 -29.27 10.52
N ASN A 136 7.61 -30.12 10.98
CA ASN A 136 7.40 -31.46 10.43
C ASN A 136 6.52 -31.47 9.18
N GLN A 137 5.71 -30.42 8.97
CA GLN A 137 4.79 -30.30 7.84
C GLN A 137 5.38 -29.53 6.66
N THR A 138 6.58 -28.96 6.79
CA THR A 138 7.25 -28.26 5.69
C THR A 138 8.01 -29.26 4.80
N HIS A 139 7.61 -29.35 3.53
CA HIS A 139 8.25 -30.19 2.53
C HIS A 139 9.15 -29.33 1.64
N ILE A 140 10.47 -29.57 1.70
CA ILE A 140 11.46 -28.85 0.89
C ILE A 140 11.68 -29.60 -0.42
N ILE A 141 11.57 -28.89 -1.54
CA ILE A 141 11.87 -29.41 -2.88
C ILE A 141 13.05 -28.61 -3.43
N ARG A 142 14.11 -29.30 -3.85
CA ARG A 142 15.29 -28.69 -4.47
C ARG A 142 15.37 -29.03 -5.94
N ARG A 143 16.10 -28.21 -6.69
CA ARG A 143 16.46 -28.53 -8.06
C ARG A 143 17.28 -29.82 -8.11
N ASN A 144 17.01 -30.64 -9.12
CA ASN A 144 17.55 -31.99 -9.33
C ASN A 144 17.07 -33.05 -8.30
N ASP A 145 16.12 -32.72 -7.42
CA ASP A 145 15.47 -33.75 -6.60
C ASP A 145 14.61 -34.66 -7.48
N ARG A 146 14.48 -35.93 -7.08
CA ARG A 146 13.46 -36.82 -7.65
C ARG A 146 12.13 -36.59 -6.96
N LEU A 147 11.12 -36.18 -7.70
CA LEU A 147 9.80 -35.83 -7.21
C LEU A 147 8.71 -36.64 -7.92
N ASP A 148 8.02 -37.48 -7.14
CA ASP A 148 6.76 -38.08 -7.56
C ASP A 148 5.63 -37.04 -7.45
N ARG A 149 5.34 -36.39 -8.59
CA ARG A 149 4.34 -35.33 -8.71
C ARG A 149 2.97 -35.76 -8.20
N ASP A 150 2.52 -36.97 -8.56
CA ASP A 150 1.15 -37.41 -8.28
C ASP A 150 0.98 -37.72 -6.79
N ARG A 151 1.99 -38.38 -6.19
CA ARG A 151 2.02 -38.59 -4.74
C ARG A 151 2.09 -37.28 -3.96
N LEU A 152 2.84 -36.28 -4.43
CA LEU A 152 2.87 -34.95 -3.82
C LEU A 152 1.50 -34.27 -3.90
N CYS A 153 0.85 -34.32 -5.07
CA CYS A 153 -0.49 -33.76 -5.26
C CYS A 153 -1.51 -34.41 -4.31
N GLU A 154 -1.51 -35.73 -4.17
CA GLU A 154 -2.39 -36.43 -3.22
C GLU A 154 -2.17 -35.96 -1.78
N ARG A 155 -0.92 -35.79 -1.36
CA ARG A 155 -0.60 -35.27 -0.01
C ARG A 155 -1.10 -33.85 0.19
N LEU A 156 -0.97 -32.98 -0.82
CA LEU A 156 -1.45 -31.59 -0.76
C LEU A 156 -2.97 -31.52 -0.70
N LEU A 157 -3.67 -32.33 -1.50
CA LEU A 157 -5.13 -32.41 -1.47
C LEU A 157 -5.64 -32.89 -0.10
N ASN A 158 -4.98 -33.90 0.49
CA ASN A 158 -5.31 -34.39 1.83
C ASN A 158 -5.03 -33.36 2.94
N SER A 159 -4.17 -32.36 2.68
CA SER A 159 -3.87 -31.26 3.61
C SER A 159 -4.66 -29.98 3.28
N GLY A 160 -5.78 -30.10 2.57
CA GLY A 160 -6.70 -28.98 2.32
C GLY A 160 -6.39 -28.12 1.09
N TYR A 161 -5.38 -28.47 0.26
CA TYR A 161 -5.20 -27.77 -1.01
C TYR A 161 -6.30 -28.15 -2.01
N VAL A 162 -6.64 -27.21 -2.90
CA VAL A 162 -7.63 -27.42 -3.95
C VAL A 162 -6.93 -27.47 -5.31
N LYS A 163 -7.21 -28.52 -6.09
CA LYS A 163 -6.72 -28.62 -7.47
C LYS A 163 -7.58 -27.77 -8.40
N VAL A 164 -6.94 -26.86 -9.12
CA VAL A 164 -7.57 -25.90 -10.03
C VAL A 164 -6.89 -25.93 -11.40
N PRO A 165 -7.54 -25.43 -12.47
CA PRO A 165 -6.91 -25.31 -13.79
C PRO A 165 -5.75 -24.31 -13.80
N GLN A 166 -5.83 -23.27 -12.97
CA GLN A 166 -4.84 -22.21 -12.85
C GLN A 166 -4.84 -21.70 -11.41
N VAL A 167 -3.65 -21.53 -10.84
CA VAL A 167 -3.45 -21.01 -9.50
C VAL A 167 -3.70 -19.51 -9.48
N THR A 168 -4.64 -19.08 -8.63
CA THR A 168 -5.04 -17.68 -8.42
C THR A 168 -4.96 -17.26 -6.96
N THR A 169 -5.10 -18.18 -6.01
CA THR A 169 -5.02 -17.91 -4.57
C THR A 169 -4.18 -18.95 -3.82
N ARG A 170 -3.77 -18.65 -2.58
CA ARG A 170 -3.09 -19.60 -1.69
C ARG A 170 -3.93 -20.85 -1.46
N GLY A 171 -3.27 -21.96 -1.18
CA GLY A 171 -3.91 -23.26 -0.99
C GLY A 171 -4.33 -23.92 -2.30
N GLN A 172 -3.94 -23.40 -3.46
CA GLN A 172 -4.27 -23.97 -4.76
C GLN A 172 -3.08 -24.67 -5.40
N ILE A 173 -3.38 -25.71 -6.18
CA ILE A 173 -2.42 -26.39 -7.05
C ILE A 173 -2.97 -26.52 -8.47
N ALA A 174 -2.11 -26.39 -9.48
CA ALA A 174 -2.45 -26.69 -10.87
C ALA A 174 -1.41 -27.63 -11.48
N VAL A 175 -1.88 -28.63 -12.23
CA VAL A 175 -1.02 -29.64 -12.87
C VAL A 175 -1.21 -29.59 -14.37
N ARG A 176 -0.11 -29.39 -15.11
CA ARG A 176 -0.09 -29.28 -16.57
C ARG A 176 1.08 -30.08 -17.14
N GLY A 177 0.86 -31.38 -17.39
CA GLY A 177 1.94 -32.27 -17.82
C GLY A 177 3.08 -32.29 -16.80
N GLY A 178 4.32 -32.03 -17.22
CA GLY A 178 5.48 -31.95 -16.31
C GLY A 178 5.51 -30.70 -15.40
N ILE A 179 4.52 -29.82 -15.47
CA ILE A 179 4.49 -28.58 -14.68
C ILE A 179 3.53 -28.71 -13.51
N LEU A 180 4.00 -28.32 -12.33
CA LEU A 180 3.23 -28.26 -11.09
C LEU A 180 3.33 -26.83 -10.52
N ASP A 181 2.22 -26.10 -10.58
CA ASP A 181 2.08 -24.78 -9.96
C ASP A 181 1.45 -24.94 -8.59
N ILE A 182 2.03 -24.32 -7.56
CA ILE A 182 1.59 -24.42 -6.17
C ILE A 182 1.64 -23.04 -5.56
N PHE A 183 0.55 -22.60 -4.94
CA PHE A 183 0.58 -21.44 -4.05
C PHE A 183 0.46 -21.90 -2.61
N SER A 184 1.60 -22.11 -1.97
CA SER A 184 1.62 -22.59 -0.59
C SER A 184 1.10 -21.53 0.39
N TRP A 185 0.46 -21.98 1.47
CA TRP A 185 -0.17 -21.12 2.48
C TRP A 185 0.76 -20.04 3.05
N HIS A 186 2.04 -20.35 3.27
CA HIS A 186 3.01 -19.46 3.91
C HIS A 186 3.83 -18.64 2.90
N GLN A 187 3.71 -18.91 1.60
CA GLN A 187 4.53 -18.23 0.60
C GLN A 187 3.91 -16.88 0.20
N SER A 188 4.78 -15.93 -0.15
CA SER A 188 4.37 -14.60 -0.62
C SER A 188 4.06 -14.55 -2.12
N LEU A 189 4.60 -15.50 -2.89
CA LEU A 189 4.38 -15.70 -4.32
C LEU A 189 4.22 -17.20 -4.60
N PRO A 190 3.42 -17.60 -5.61
CA PRO A 190 3.31 -19.00 -6.00
C PRO A 190 4.58 -19.49 -6.69
N VAL A 191 4.81 -20.80 -6.65
CA VAL A 191 5.95 -21.46 -7.28
C VAL A 191 5.51 -22.41 -8.38
N ARG A 192 6.23 -22.36 -9.51
CA ARG A 192 6.13 -23.26 -10.66
C ARG A 192 7.30 -24.22 -10.62
N ILE A 193 7.00 -25.52 -10.52
CA ILE A 193 7.97 -26.61 -10.53
C ILE A 193 7.86 -27.31 -11.89
N GLU A 194 8.92 -27.24 -12.68
CA GLU A 194 9.05 -27.90 -13.98
C GLU A 194 9.80 -29.22 -13.79
N LEU A 195 9.18 -30.34 -14.19
CA LEU A 195 9.73 -31.69 -14.12
C LEU A 195 10.14 -32.20 -15.49
N PHE A 196 11.29 -32.87 -15.55
CA PHE A 196 11.71 -33.70 -16.68
C PHE A 196 11.70 -35.17 -16.25
N GLY A 197 10.62 -35.88 -16.59
CA GLY A 197 10.37 -37.21 -16.02
C GLY A 197 9.98 -37.09 -14.55
N ASP A 198 10.78 -37.70 -13.67
CA ASP A 198 10.65 -37.62 -12.20
C ASP A 198 11.66 -36.66 -11.57
N GLU A 199 12.45 -35.92 -12.34
CA GLU A 199 13.47 -34.99 -11.83
C GLU A 199 13.02 -33.53 -11.92
N VAL A 200 13.28 -32.75 -10.88
CA VAL A 200 13.02 -31.30 -10.85
C VAL A 200 14.04 -30.55 -11.70
N ASP A 201 13.62 -30.11 -12.89
CA ASP A 201 14.46 -29.35 -13.83
C ASP A 201 14.62 -27.88 -13.37
N SER A 202 13.50 -27.22 -13.05
CA SER A 202 13.52 -25.84 -12.59
C SER A 202 12.39 -25.49 -11.62
N ILE A 203 12.69 -24.56 -10.70
CA ILE A 203 11.73 -23.98 -9.76
C ILE A 203 11.72 -22.47 -9.98
N ARG A 204 10.53 -21.87 -10.12
CA ARG A 204 10.39 -20.43 -10.38
C ARG A 204 9.24 -19.83 -9.59
N GLU A 205 9.43 -18.63 -9.08
CA GLU A 205 8.28 -17.81 -8.67
C GLU A 205 7.59 -17.23 -9.90
N PHE A 206 6.27 -17.07 -9.86
CA PHE A 206 5.52 -16.48 -10.96
C PHE A 206 4.44 -15.49 -10.48
N GLU A 207 4.06 -14.55 -11.34
CA GLU A 207 2.96 -13.62 -11.06
C GLU A 207 1.60 -14.26 -11.36
N LEU A 208 0.62 -14.04 -10.47
CA LEU A 208 -0.70 -14.70 -10.57
C LEU A 208 -1.50 -14.22 -11.79
N ASP A 209 -1.33 -12.95 -12.17
CA ASP A 209 -2.14 -12.30 -13.20
C ASP A 209 -1.73 -12.74 -14.60
N ASP A 210 -0.46 -12.62 -14.94
CA ASP A 210 0.05 -12.95 -16.28
C ASP A 210 0.69 -14.34 -16.39
N GLN A 211 0.82 -15.04 -15.25
CA GLN A 211 1.42 -16.38 -15.13
C GLN A 211 2.86 -16.46 -15.63
N THR A 212 3.55 -15.30 -15.66
CA THR A 212 4.94 -15.20 -16.11
C THR A 212 5.90 -15.47 -14.96
N SER A 213 7.04 -16.09 -15.28
CA SER A 213 8.08 -16.34 -14.29
C SER A 213 8.78 -15.05 -13.90
N ILE A 214 8.93 -14.83 -12.59
CA ILE A 214 9.61 -13.69 -12.00
C ILE A 214 11.10 -14.01 -11.82
N ARG A 215 11.40 -15.01 -10.97
CA ARG A 215 12.79 -15.41 -10.65
C ARG A 215 12.91 -16.91 -10.48
N ARG A 216 14.11 -17.44 -10.75
CA ARG A 216 14.47 -18.85 -10.52
C ARG A 216 14.92 -19.06 -9.07
N LEU A 217 14.55 -20.19 -8.51
CA LEU A 217 14.92 -20.62 -7.16
C LEU A 217 15.74 -21.92 -7.22
N ASP A 218 16.68 -22.08 -6.28
CA ASP A 218 17.40 -23.34 -6.09
C ASP A 218 16.57 -24.37 -5.32
N HIS A 219 15.66 -23.90 -4.47
CA HIS A 219 14.72 -24.71 -3.70
C HIS A 219 13.46 -23.91 -3.36
N CYS A 220 12.37 -24.62 -3.07
CA CYS A 220 11.16 -24.04 -2.49
C CYS A 220 10.65 -24.89 -1.31
N GLU A 221 9.91 -24.26 -0.42
CA GLU A 221 9.30 -24.90 0.75
C GLU A 221 7.78 -24.91 0.57
N ILE A 222 7.15 -26.06 0.78
CA ILE A 222 5.69 -26.20 0.68
C ILE A 222 5.17 -26.70 2.01
N LEU A 223 4.23 -25.97 2.58
CA LEU A 223 3.58 -26.42 3.80
C LEU A 223 2.50 -27.45 3.45
N ILE A 224 2.72 -28.68 3.88
CA ILE A 224 1.85 -29.85 3.68
C ILE A 224 1.37 -30.29 5.07
N GLY A 225 0.37 -29.58 5.57
CA GLY A 225 -0.08 -29.70 6.94
C GLY A 225 -1.52 -29.30 7.11
N ASP A 226 -2.22 -29.96 8.03
CA ASP A 226 -3.52 -29.51 8.51
C ASP A 226 -3.30 -28.30 9.42
N THR A 227 -3.55 -27.10 8.89
CA THR A 227 -3.43 -25.84 9.65
C THR A 227 -4.59 -25.61 10.61
N GLU A 228 -5.62 -26.47 10.61
CA GLU A 228 -6.77 -26.34 11.53
C GLU A 228 -6.47 -26.88 12.95
N GLN A 229 -5.36 -27.62 13.14
CA GLN A 229 -4.90 -28.06 14.45
C GLN A 229 -4.17 -26.92 15.19
N LEU A 230 -4.97 -26.01 15.77
CA LEU A 230 -4.53 -24.94 16.65
C LEU A 230 -4.38 -25.48 18.07
N ASP A 231 -3.26 -26.14 18.35
CA ASP A 231 -3.06 -26.93 19.57
C ASP A 231 -2.40 -26.18 20.73
N VAL A 232 -1.87 -24.96 20.50
CA VAL A 232 -1.12 -24.17 21.50
C VAL A 232 -1.45 -22.68 21.40
N GLU A 233 -1.19 -21.92 22.46
CA GLU A 233 -1.29 -20.46 22.42
C GLU A 233 -0.01 -19.85 21.81
N LEU A 234 -0.09 -18.67 21.21
CA LEU A 234 1.10 -17.96 20.73
C LEU A 234 2.13 -17.76 21.86
N ASN A 235 1.66 -17.62 23.10
CA ASN A 235 2.51 -17.54 24.27
C ASN A 235 3.41 -18.78 24.49
N ASP A 236 3.08 -19.92 23.90
CA ASP A 236 3.92 -21.12 23.97
C ASP A 236 5.11 -21.08 22.99
N TYR A 237 5.14 -20.12 22.04
CA TYR A 237 6.26 -19.93 21.12
C TYR A 237 7.46 -19.21 21.75
N PHE A 238 7.29 -18.55 22.91
CA PHE A 238 8.37 -17.86 23.61
C PHE A 238 9.40 -18.87 24.13
N ARG A 239 10.64 -18.79 23.61
CA ARG A 239 11.70 -19.70 24.02
C ARG A 239 12.39 -19.22 25.28
N LYS A 240 12.93 -20.17 26.06
CA LYS A 240 13.77 -19.86 27.22
C LYS A 240 15.04 -19.11 26.78
N GLY A 241 15.04 -17.80 26.92
CA GLY A 241 16.13 -16.92 26.50
C GLY A 241 15.70 -15.76 25.60
N ASP A 242 14.48 -15.81 25.05
CA ASP A 242 13.88 -14.70 24.31
C ASP A 242 13.68 -13.47 25.22
N VAL A 243 13.51 -12.31 24.59
CA VAL A 243 13.30 -11.03 25.27
C VAL A 243 11.91 -10.49 24.96
N LEU A 244 11.06 -10.39 25.99
CA LEU A 244 9.73 -9.79 25.88
C LEU A 244 9.76 -8.29 26.21
N ILE A 245 9.38 -7.47 25.23
CA ILE A 245 9.36 -6.01 25.29
C ILE A 245 7.90 -5.56 25.20
N GLY A 246 7.43 -4.77 26.17
CA GLY A 246 6.08 -4.17 26.16
C GLY A 246 6.16 -2.67 25.90
N ILE A 247 5.38 -2.19 24.94
CA ILE A 247 5.26 -0.76 24.62
C ILE A 247 3.93 -0.27 25.17
N ASP A 248 3.94 0.58 26.18
CA ASP A 248 2.73 1.08 26.86
C ASP A 248 1.76 -0.04 27.33
N CYS A 249 2.25 -1.28 27.47
CA CYS A 249 1.53 -2.45 27.98
C CYS A 249 2.43 -3.30 28.87
N GLU A 250 1.82 -4.09 29.77
CA GLU A 250 2.54 -4.97 30.72
C GLU A 250 2.09 -6.43 30.55
N PRO A 251 2.44 -7.13 29.45
CA PRO A 251 2.09 -8.53 29.26
C PRO A 251 2.75 -9.44 30.31
N ASP A 252 2.14 -10.59 30.57
CA ASP A 252 2.70 -11.59 31.48
C ASP A 252 4.09 -12.05 31.02
N GLY A 253 5.05 -12.07 31.94
CA GLY A 253 6.44 -12.42 31.63
C GLY A 253 7.29 -11.28 31.05
N LEU A 254 6.79 -10.04 31.06
CA LEU A 254 7.51 -8.85 30.62
C LEU A 254 8.94 -8.78 31.21
N GLN A 255 9.91 -8.51 30.35
CA GLN A 255 11.30 -8.28 30.75
C GLN A 255 11.73 -6.83 30.58
N ILE A 256 11.20 -6.14 29.56
CA ILE A 256 11.53 -4.74 29.29
C ILE A 256 10.25 -3.96 28.98
N GLY A 257 9.83 -3.07 29.86
CA GLY A 257 8.72 -2.13 29.61
C GLY A 257 9.25 -0.79 29.10
N ILE A 258 8.67 -0.27 28.02
CA ILE A 258 8.94 1.07 27.48
C ILE A 258 7.62 1.83 27.53
N THR A 259 7.56 2.94 28.27
CA THR A 259 6.31 3.69 28.47
C THR A 259 6.48 5.18 28.20
N ALA A 260 5.47 5.81 27.61
CA ALA A 260 5.43 7.26 27.42
C ALA A 260 5.26 8.03 28.75
N GLY A 261 4.53 7.45 29.70
CA GLY A 261 4.32 7.98 31.05
C GLY A 261 5.08 7.21 32.13
N ALA A 262 4.91 7.65 33.39
CA ALA A 262 5.35 6.89 34.56
C ALA A 262 4.49 5.63 34.75
N SER A 263 5.09 4.53 35.20
CA SER A 263 4.33 3.33 35.57
C SER A 263 3.48 3.59 36.82
N VAL A 264 2.30 2.96 36.92
CA VAL A 264 1.25 3.24 37.93
C VAL A 264 1.63 2.77 39.36
N ARG A 265 2.90 2.47 39.65
CA ARG A 265 3.33 1.97 40.97
C ARG A 265 4.28 2.95 41.67
N ASP A 266 4.13 3.08 42.99
CA ASP A 266 4.82 3.98 43.95
C ASP A 266 6.38 3.88 43.99
N SER A 267 7.07 3.85 42.86
CA SER A 267 8.53 4.00 42.77
C SER A 267 8.91 5.42 42.38
N ALA A 268 10.08 5.87 42.82
CA ALA A 268 10.64 7.14 42.35
C ALA A 268 10.88 7.08 40.83
N GLU A 269 10.32 8.06 40.10
CA GLU A 269 10.45 8.20 38.64
C GLU A 269 11.94 8.32 38.24
N ASP A 270 12.38 7.54 37.24
CA ASP A 270 13.76 7.55 36.73
C ASP A 270 13.87 8.27 35.39
N PHE A 271 14.26 9.55 35.43
CA PHE A 271 14.42 10.37 34.22
C PHE A 271 15.73 10.13 33.46
N ARG A 272 16.62 9.27 33.96
CA ARG A 272 17.96 9.09 33.33
C ARG A 272 17.91 8.45 31.95
N THR A 273 16.78 7.83 31.62
CA THR A 273 16.53 7.17 30.33
C THR A 273 15.34 7.78 29.59
N ALA A 274 14.90 8.98 30.00
CA ALA A 274 13.75 9.66 29.41
C ALA A 274 14.09 10.25 28.02
N PHE A 275 13.16 10.11 27.09
CA PHE A 275 13.22 10.68 25.76
C PHE A 275 12.04 11.63 25.59
N TYR A 276 12.32 12.87 25.21
CA TYR A 276 11.30 13.90 25.05
C TYR A 276 11.09 14.24 23.57
N GLU A 277 9.96 14.84 23.26
CA GLU A 277 9.74 15.48 21.97
C GLU A 277 10.74 16.64 21.79
N THR A 278 11.09 16.95 20.53
CA THR A 278 11.96 18.06 20.15
C THR A 278 11.38 19.43 20.52
N GLY A 279 10.07 19.51 20.77
CA GLY A 279 9.31 20.74 21.03
C GLY A 279 8.76 21.39 19.77
N PHE A 280 8.94 20.77 18.59
CA PHE A 280 8.39 21.21 17.31
C PHE A 280 6.96 20.66 17.17
N GLN A 281 5.98 21.38 17.73
CA GLN A 281 4.55 20.96 17.72
C GLN A 281 3.96 20.81 16.31
N ASP A 282 2.94 19.95 16.22
CA ASP A 282 2.16 19.65 15.02
C ASP A 282 1.67 20.92 14.29
N PHE A 283 1.96 20.97 12.99
CA PHE A 283 1.55 22.03 12.08
C PHE A 283 0.07 21.82 11.69
N GLU A 284 -0.87 22.43 12.42
CA GLU A 284 -2.19 22.68 11.86
C GLU A 284 -2.10 23.88 10.90
N ALA A 285 -2.27 23.61 9.60
CA ALA A 285 -2.19 24.61 8.55
C ALA A 285 -3.26 25.72 8.75
N GLY A 286 -2.82 26.98 8.86
CA GLY A 286 -3.76 28.10 9.03
C GLY A 286 -3.14 29.49 9.06
N ASP A 287 -1.92 29.65 9.59
CA ASP A 287 -1.30 30.97 9.79
C ASP A 287 0.20 30.97 9.44
N PHE A 288 0.53 31.57 8.29
CA PHE A 288 1.92 31.75 7.80
C PHE A 288 2.83 32.45 8.84
N LEU A 289 2.26 33.40 9.60
CA LEU A 289 2.95 34.12 10.68
C LEU A 289 3.27 33.23 11.89
N ILE A 290 2.47 32.19 12.14
CA ILE A 290 2.70 31.24 13.23
C ILE A 290 3.77 30.22 12.81
N GLU A 291 3.79 29.82 11.54
CA GLU A 291 4.79 28.90 10.97
C GLU A 291 6.21 29.52 10.98
N GLU A 292 6.35 30.79 10.59
CA GLU A 292 7.64 31.48 10.55
C GLU A 292 8.23 31.68 11.97
N ASN A 293 7.40 32.12 12.92
CA ASN A 293 7.79 32.26 14.34
C ASN A 293 8.18 30.91 14.98
N LYS A 294 7.43 29.84 14.67
CA LYS A 294 7.74 28.48 15.18
C LYS A 294 9.04 27.93 14.57
N ARG A 295 9.30 28.19 13.29
CA ARG A 295 10.57 27.84 12.64
C ARG A 295 11.74 28.59 13.25
N GLU A 296 11.57 29.87 13.57
CA GLU A 296 12.60 30.64 14.26
C GLU A 296 12.90 30.07 15.66
N LEU A 297 11.88 29.72 16.44
CA LEU A 297 12.03 29.04 17.73
C LEU A 297 12.76 27.70 17.57
N ALA A 298 12.46 26.95 16.51
CA ALA A 298 13.14 25.68 16.23
C ALA A 298 14.64 25.85 15.97
N LEU A 299 14.99 26.84 15.14
CA LEU A 299 16.37 27.17 14.84
C LEU A 299 17.11 27.70 16.09
N GLN A 300 16.45 28.50 16.94
CA GLN A 300 17.01 28.94 18.22
C GLN A 300 17.31 27.74 19.16
N GLN A 301 16.42 26.75 19.18
CA GLN A 301 16.63 25.53 19.97
C GLN A 301 17.83 24.73 19.46
N VAL A 302 17.98 24.58 18.13
CA VAL A 302 19.15 23.93 17.51
C VAL A 302 20.45 24.64 17.89
N ARG A 303 20.48 25.98 17.83
CA ARG A 303 21.64 26.77 18.28
C ARG A 303 21.97 26.52 19.75
N THR A 304 20.95 26.36 20.59
CA THR A 304 21.13 26.09 22.03
C THR A 304 21.73 24.72 22.28
N TRP A 305 21.29 23.69 21.56
CA TRP A 305 21.90 22.36 21.62
C TRP A 305 23.36 22.37 21.19
N ILE A 306 23.67 23.01 20.06
CA ILE A 306 25.05 23.17 19.55
C ILE A 306 25.93 23.86 20.60
N ARG A 307 25.48 24.99 21.17
CA ARG A 307 26.22 25.72 22.22
C ARG A 307 26.48 24.87 23.47
N ASN A 308 25.55 24.00 23.83
CA ASN A 308 25.68 23.12 24.99
C ASN A 308 26.43 21.81 24.68
N GLN A 309 27.05 21.71 23.50
CA GLN A 309 27.78 20.56 22.99
C GLN A 309 26.94 19.29 22.91
N TRP A 310 25.70 19.43 22.44
CA TRP A 310 24.87 18.29 22.10
C TRP A 310 25.24 17.77 20.72
N ARG A 311 25.09 16.46 20.53
CA ARG A 311 25.13 15.86 19.19
C ARG A 311 23.77 16.10 18.54
N VAL A 312 23.74 16.82 17.42
CA VAL A 312 22.51 17.10 16.66
C VAL A 312 22.56 16.30 15.36
N ILE A 313 21.54 15.47 15.15
CA ILE A 313 21.40 14.61 13.97
C ILE A 313 20.12 14.99 13.25
N ALA A 314 20.21 15.35 11.97
CA ALA A 314 19.08 15.60 11.09
C ALA A 314 18.91 14.43 10.12
N VAL A 315 17.73 13.82 10.11
CA VAL A 315 17.38 12.71 9.23
C VAL A 315 16.42 13.18 8.15
N CYS A 316 16.83 13.04 6.89
CA CYS A 316 16.09 13.51 5.72
C CYS A 316 15.87 12.38 4.71
N HIS A 317 14.70 12.34 4.09
CA HIS A 317 14.30 11.22 3.23
C HIS A 317 15.05 11.16 1.88
N ASN A 318 15.61 12.28 1.41
CA ASN A 318 16.39 12.34 0.17
C ASN A 318 17.53 13.38 0.26
N GLU A 319 18.45 13.36 -0.71
CA GLU A 319 19.61 14.28 -0.74
C GLU A 319 19.20 15.75 -0.96
N GLY A 320 18.13 16.01 -1.71
CA GLY A 320 17.63 17.37 -1.95
C GLY A 320 17.12 18.06 -0.69
N GLU A 321 16.43 17.33 0.20
CA GLU A 321 16.02 17.87 1.50
C GLU A 321 17.20 18.07 2.45
N ILE A 322 18.27 17.27 2.33
CA ILE A 322 19.52 17.53 3.06
C ILE A 322 20.11 18.87 2.61
N GLU A 323 20.21 19.10 1.31
CA GLU A 323 20.72 20.36 0.76
C GLU A 323 19.85 21.54 1.17
N ARG A 324 18.53 21.42 1.04
CA ARG A 324 17.58 22.45 1.48
C ARG A 324 17.74 22.74 2.97
N LEU A 325 17.82 21.72 3.82
CA LEU A 325 17.98 21.92 5.26
C LEU A 325 19.33 22.58 5.60
N ARG A 326 20.40 22.22 4.90
CA ARG A 326 21.71 22.88 5.06
C ARG A 326 21.64 24.36 4.73
N ASP A 327 20.99 24.72 3.63
CA ASP A 327 20.86 26.12 3.23
C ASP A 327 20.02 26.90 4.24
N VAL A 328 18.91 26.32 4.72
CA VAL A 328 18.09 26.90 5.78
C VAL A 328 18.89 27.14 7.07
N LEU A 329 19.70 26.17 7.49
CA LEU A 329 20.52 26.30 8.70
C LEU A 329 21.63 27.36 8.50
N ARG A 330 22.25 27.41 7.31
CA ARG A 330 23.29 28.39 6.97
C ARG A 330 22.74 29.82 6.93
N ASP A 331 21.59 30.02 6.29
CA ASP A 331 20.93 31.33 6.17
C ASP A 331 20.49 31.88 7.53
N ASN A 332 20.38 31.00 8.53
CA ASN A 332 19.99 31.35 9.89
C ASN A 332 21.14 31.13 10.88
N ASP A 333 22.38 31.45 10.51
CA ASP A 333 23.54 31.48 11.43
C ASP A 333 23.70 30.22 12.32
N VAL A 334 23.32 29.05 11.83
CA VAL A 334 23.57 27.77 12.49
C VAL A 334 24.82 27.14 11.89
N ASP A 335 25.74 26.68 12.74
CA ASP A 335 26.94 25.98 12.30
C ASP A 335 26.58 24.58 11.77
N VAL A 336 26.47 24.48 10.46
CA VAL A 336 26.09 23.26 9.73
C VAL A 336 27.11 22.14 9.93
N GLU A 337 28.38 22.44 10.21
CA GLU A 337 29.41 21.42 10.44
C GLU A 337 29.20 20.66 11.76
N GLN A 338 28.46 21.25 12.70
CA GLN A 338 28.10 20.63 13.99
C GLN A 338 26.78 19.85 13.92
N VAL A 339 26.11 19.84 12.76
CA VAL A 339 24.90 19.05 12.50
C VAL A 339 25.23 17.88 11.60
N GLN A 340 24.96 16.67 12.07
CA GLN A 340 25.14 15.46 11.30
C GLN A 340 23.89 15.18 10.45
N PHE A 341 24.07 15.02 9.13
CA PHE A 341 22.96 14.71 8.21
C PHE A 341 22.97 13.24 7.82
N LEU A 342 21.82 12.58 7.95
CA LEU A 342 21.64 11.17 7.59
C LEU A 342 20.48 11.02 6.60
N LEU A 343 20.64 10.09 5.66
CA LEU A 343 19.56 9.69 4.75
C LEU A 343 18.68 8.63 5.42
N GLY A 344 17.37 8.90 5.48
CA GLY A 344 16.35 8.00 5.98
C GLY A 344 15.03 8.72 6.25
N SER A 345 14.00 7.97 6.61
CA SER A 345 12.67 8.53 6.88
C SER A 345 12.34 8.32 8.35
N LEU A 346 12.09 9.38 9.11
CA LEU A 346 11.60 9.29 10.49
C LEU A 346 10.25 10.00 10.61
N ASN A 347 9.33 9.40 11.36
CA ASN A 347 8.00 9.98 11.58
C ASN A 347 8.07 11.21 12.48
N ARG A 348 8.90 11.14 13.54
CA ARG A 348 9.18 12.23 14.48
C ARG A 348 10.62 12.16 14.97
N GLY A 349 11.16 13.32 15.34
CA GLY A 349 12.39 13.43 16.08
C GLY A 349 12.18 13.24 17.59
N PHE A 350 13.28 13.31 18.33
CA PHE A 350 13.28 13.25 19.78
C PHE A 350 14.57 13.83 20.37
N VAL A 351 14.57 14.10 21.67
CA VAL A 351 15.75 14.48 22.42
C VAL A 351 16.01 13.53 23.57
N PHE A 352 17.29 13.25 23.81
CA PHE A 352 17.77 12.46 24.94
C PHE A 352 18.75 13.31 25.76
N PRO A 353 18.27 14.01 26.81
CA PRO A 353 19.07 15.00 27.53
C PRO A 353 20.31 14.45 28.23
N GLU A 354 20.20 13.29 28.88
CA GLU A 354 21.34 12.67 29.57
C GLU A 354 22.46 12.29 28.61
N GLY A 355 22.11 11.81 27.41
CA GLY A 355 23.08 11.52 26.35
C GLY A 355 23.49 12.74 25.52
N LYS A 356 22.95 13.93 25.83
CA LYS A 356 23.07 15.16 25.03
C LYS A 356 22.87 14.91 23.52
N LEU A 357 21.81 14.19 23.16
CA LEU A 357 21.46 13.90 21.77
C LEU A 357 20.15 14.59 21.38
N ALA A 358 20.14 15.21 20.21
CA ALA A 358 18.92 15.64 19.53
C ALA A 358 18.86 14.98 18.14
N VAL A 359 17.75 14.30 17.85
CA VAL A 359 17.45 13.72 16.54
C VAL A 359 16.27 14.48 15.96
N LEU A 360 16.44 15.03 14.77
CA LEU A 360 15.47 15.84 14.06
C LEU A 360 15.03 15.11 12.80
N CYS A 361 13.76 15.25 12.41
CA CYS A 361 13.31 14.85 11.08
C CYS A 361 12.95 16.07 10.22
N ASP A 362 13.06 15.89 8.90
CA ASP A 362 12.63 16.88 7.91
C ASP A 362 11.15 17.31 8.10
N ALA A 363 10.27 16.38 8.50
CA ALA A 363 8.87 16.68 8.81
C ALA A 363 8.68 17.72 9.92
N GLU A 364 9.53 17.73 10.95
CA GLU A 364 9.45 18.71 12.05
C GLU A 364 9.92 20.12 11.65
N ILE A 365 10.79 20.21 10.64
CA ILE A 365 11.37 21.49 10.20
C ILE A 365 10.56 22.09 9.04
N PHE A 366 10.02 21.25 8.16
CA PHE A 366 9.26 21.66 6.99
C PHE A 366 7.74 21.45 7.11
N GLY A 367 7.25 20.90 8.23
CA GLY A 367 5.83 20.70 8.51
C GLY A 367 5.13 19.62 7.69
N ARG A 368 5.87 18.61 7.24
CA ARG A 368 5.38 17.53 6.37
C ARG A 368 5.32 16.19 7.10
N TYR A 369 4.37 16.02 8.01
CA TYR A 369 4.18 14.73 8.68
C TYR A 369 3.64 13.66 7.71
N GLN A 370 4.27 12.49 7.72
CA GLN A 370 3.78 11.30 7.03
C GLN A 370 2.78 10.54 7.92
N ALA A 371 1.67 10.06 7.35
CA ALA A 371 0.87 8.99 7.93
C ALA A 371 1.38 7.63 7.38
N PRO A 372 1.84 6.67 8.21
CA PRO A 372 2.50 5.44 7.75
C PRO A 372 1.59 4.41 7.08
N SER A 373 0.27 4.61 7.08
CA SER A 373 -0.75 3.62 6.69
C SER A 373 -0.72 3.23 5.20
N ALA A 374 0.09 3.89 4.37
CA ALA A 374 0.16 3.64 2.93
C ALA A 374 1.04 2.44 2.53
N ARG A 375 2.07 2.05 3.31
CA ARG A 375 3.02 1.00 2.87
C ARG A 375 2.42 -0.40 2.84
N ARG A 376 1.64 -0.77 3.85
CA ARG A 376 1.01 -2.11 3.90
C ARG A 376 -0.17 -2.23 2.93
N LEU A 377 -0.98 -1.17 2.82
CA LEU A 377 -2.10 -1.12 1.87
C LEU A 377 -1.64 -1.11 0.40
N ALA A 378 -0.52 -0.45 0.08
CA ALA A 378 0.03 -0.42 -1.27
C ALA A 378 0.63 -1.77 -1.69
N LEU A 379 1.31 -2.48 -0.78
CA LEU A 379 1.80 -3.84 -1.04
C LEU A 379 0.63 -4.83 -1.22
N ARG A 380 -0.40 -4.77 -0.37
CA ARG A 380 -1.63 -5.58 -0.51
C ARG A 380 -2.38 -5.34 -1.82
N ARG A 381 -2.48 -4.08 -2.28
CA ARG A 381 -3.26 -3.72 -3.47
C ARG A 381 -2.51 -3.81 -4.79
N SER A 382 -1.17 -3.72 -4.77
CA SER A 382 -0.35 -3.85 -5.99
C SER A 382 -0.42 -5.25 -6.62
N ARG A 383 -0.79 -6.27 -5.83
CA ARG A 383 -0.93 -7.67 -6.27
C ARG A 383 -2.30 -8.00 -6.89
N LEU A 384 -3.25 -7.07 -6.88
CA LEU A 384 -4.65 -7.32 -7.25
C LEU A 384 -5.05 -6.79 -8.63
N ARG A 385 -4.14 -6.21 -9.43
CA ARG A 385 -4.52 -5.62 -10.73
C ARG A 385 -3.47 -5.70 -11.83
N GLY A 386 -3.66 -6.65 -12.73
CA GLY A 386 -3.12 -6.64 -14.09
C GLY A 386 -3.91 -7.49 -15.10
N GLY A 387 -4.94 -6.92 -15.75
CA GLY A 387 -5.29 -7.24 -17.15
C GLY A 387 -6.13 -8.50 -17.48
N ARG A 388 -7.37 -8.26 -17.97
CA ARG A 388 -8.23 -9.10 -18.84
C ARG A 388 -8.38 -10.60 -18.48
N LEU A 389 -9.46 -10.88 -17.75
CA LEU A 389 -9.99 -12.23 -17.54
C LEU A 389 -10.44 -12.89 -18.87
N PRO A 390 -9.96 -14.11 -19.20
CA PRO A 390 -10.81 -15.11 -19.82
C PRO A 390 -11.99 -15.40 -18.88
N ILE A 391 -13.17 -15.66 -19.43
CA ILE A 391 -14.39 -15.88 -18.63
C ILE A 391 -14.17 -17.05 -17.67
N ASP A 392 -14.09 -16.76 -16.37
CA ASP A 392 -14.05 -17.77 -15.32
C ASP A 392 -15.51 -18.16 -14.97
N PHE A 393 -15.89 -19.38 -15.33
CA PHE A 393 -17.21 -19.92 -15.01
C PHE A 393 -17.37 -20.25 -13.51
N SER A 394 -16.30 -20.18 -12.70
CA SER A 394 -16.37 -20.33 -11.24
C SER A 394 -17.10 -19.16 -10.56
N GLU A 395 -17.17 -17.99 -11.21
CA GLU A 395 -17.87 -16.81 -10.71
C GLU A 395 -19.36 -16.75 -11.10
N ILE A 396 -19.85 -17.72 -11.87
CA ILE A 396 -21.24 -17.76 -12.35
C ILE A 396 -21.98 -18.84 -11.58
N ALA A 397 -22.86 -18.44 -10.67
CA ALA A 397 -23.66 -19.36 -9.88
C ALA A 397 -24.82 -19.92 -10.72
N GLU A 398 -25.27 -21.13 -10.39
CA GLU A 398 -26.48 -21.67 -10.99
C GLU A 398 -27.66 -20.74 -10.72
N GLY A 399 -28.36 -20.34 -11.79
CA GLY A 399 -29.45 -19.38 -11.71
C GLY A 399 -29.08 -17.96 -12.14
N ASP A 400 -27.80 -17.64 -12.33
CA ASP A 400 -27.35 -16.35 -12.84
C ASP A 400 -27.77 -16.12 -14.29
N LEU A 401 -27.96 -14.86 -14.65
CA LEU A 401 -28.24 -14.48 -16.03
C LEU A 401 -26.94 -14.40 -16.84
N VAL A 402 -26.97 -15.03 -18.00
CA VAL A 402 -25.90 -15.03 -18.98
C VAL A 402 -26.46 -14.62 -20.34
N VAL A 403 -25.58 -14.22 -21.25
CA VAL A 403 -25.89 -13.83 -22.61
C VAL A 403 -25.18 -14.79 -23.55
N HIS A 404 -25.95 -15.52 -24.36
CA HIS A 404 -25.42 -16.25 -25.49
C HIS A 404 -25.40 -15.33 -26.72
N LEU A 405 -24.25 -15.19 -27.38
CA LEU A 405 -24.04 -14.24 -28.49
C LEU A 405 -25.08 -14.33 -29.61
N GLU A 406 -25.58 -15.54 -29.88
CA GLU A 406 -26.57 -15.81 -30.94
C GLU A 406 -28.02 -15.93 -30.48
N HIS A 407 -28.26 -16.31 -29.22
CA HIS A 407 -29.58 -16.72 -28.76
C HIS A 407 -30.17 -15.80 -27.68
N GLY A 408 -29.34 -14.90 -27.14
CA GLY A 408 -29.77 -13.88 -26.20
C GLY A 408 -29.61 -14.27 -24.74
N ILE A 409 -30.44 -13.65 -23.90
CA ILE A 409 -30.35 -13.74 -22.45
C ILE A 409 -30.93 -15.08 -21.98
N ALA A 410 -30.13 -15.83 -21.23
CA ALA A 410 -30.46 -17.12 -20.67
C ALA A 410 -30.12 -17.16 -19.18
N ARG A 411 -30.59 -18.19 -18.50
CA ARG A 411 -30.23 -18.54 -17.13
C ARG A 411 -29.21 -19.69 -17.16
N TYR A 412 -28.11 -19.54 -16.44
CA TYR A 412 -27.09 -20.57 -16.33
C TYR A 412 -27.57 -21.74 -15.45
N ARG A 413 -27.41 -22.98 -15.93
CA ARG A 413 -27.81 -24.22 -15.26
C ARG A 413 -26.64 -25.17 -14.98
N GLY A 414 -25.42 -24.64 -14.98
CA GLY A 414 -24.21 -25.42 -14.69
C GLY A 414 -23.64 -26.14 -15.92
N ILE A 415 -22.61 -26.95 -15.65
CA ILE A 415 -21.93 -27.79 -16.63
C ILE A 415 -22.42 -29.23 -16.44
N GLN A 416 -22.77 -29.91 -17.53
CA GLN A 416 -23.20 -31.30 -17.54
C GLN A 416 -22.34 -32.13 -18.49
N LYS A 417 -22.14 -33.42 -18.15
CA LYS A 417 -21.49 -34.40 -19.02
C LYS A 417 -22.55 -35.10 -19.86
N LEU A 418 -22.46 -34.96 -21.18
CA LEU A 418 -23.32 -35.65 -22.14
C LEU A 418 -22.54 -36.76 -22.84
N ARG A 419 -23.15 -37.95 -22.90
CA ARG A 419 -22.63 -39.09 -23.67
C ARG A 419 -23.21 -39.06 -25.07
N GLN A 420 -22.36 -38.85 -26.07
CA GLN A 420 -22.75 -38.87 -27.48
C GLN A 420 -21.71 -39.68 -28.27
N ASN A 421 -22.16 -40.70 -29.00
CA ASN A 421 -21.36 -41.54 -29.90
C ASN A 421 -19.98 -41.97 -29.33
N ASP A 422 -19.98 -42.77 -28.26
CA ASP A 422 -18.78 -43.31 -27.57
C ASP A 422 -17.81 -42.29 -26.95
N SER A 423 -18.15 -40.99 -26.89
CA SER A 423 -17.36 -39.95 -26.23
C SER A 423 -18.16 -39.21 -25.15
N GLU A 424 -17.51 -38.87 -24.04
CA GLU A 424 -18.05 -37.99 -23.00
C GLU A 424 -17.65 -36.55 -23.31
N GLN A 425 -18.64 -35.68 -23.53
CA GLN A 425 -18.40 -34.25 -23.79
C GLN A 425 -19.04 -33.40 -22.71
N GLU A 426 -18.28 -32.44 -22.18
CA GLU A 426 -18.77 -31.43 -21.24
C GLU A 426 -19.49 -30.32 -22.00
N VAL A 427 -20.67 -29.95 -21.53
CA VAL A 427 -21.47 -28.87 -22.10
C VAL A 427 -21.97 -27.93 -21.01
N VAL A 428 -22.06 -26.66 -21.34
CA VAL A 428 -22.71 -25.63 -20.55
C VAL A 428 -24.20 -25.66 -20.84
N VAL A 429 -25.03 -25.75 -19.79
CA VAL A 429 -26.49 -25.80 -19.91
C VAL A 429 -27.07 -24.41 -19.66
N LEU A 430 -27.80 -23.91 -20.64
CA LEU A 430 -28.47 -22.61 -20.59
C LEU A 430 -29.98 -22.79 -20.71
N GLU A 431 -30.75 -22.09 -19.87
CA GLU A 431 -32.22 -22.09 -19.89
C GLU A 431 -32.76 -20.77 -20.42
N PHE A 432 -33.64 -20.86 -21.40
CA PHE A 432 -34.31 -19.76 -22.09
C PHE A 432 -35.79 -19.69 -21.69
N GLU A 433 -36.53 -18.76 -22.28
CA GLU A 433 -37.98 -18.63 -22.07
C GLU A 433 -38.72 -19.98 -22.35
N ASN A 434 -39.76 -20.29 -21.57
CA ASN A 434 -40.52 -21.54 -21.61
C ASN A 434 -39.71 -22.82 -21.28
N ASP A 435 -38.77 -22.73 -20.34
CA ASP A 435 -37.92 -23.85 -19.88
C ASP A 435 -37.09 -24.53 -20.99
N ALA A 436 -36.90 -23.84 -22.11
CA ALA A 436 -36.16 -24.35 -23.26
C ALA A 436 -34.65 -24.39 -22.94
N ARG A 437 -34.00 -25.54 -23.17
CA ARG A 437 -32.58 -25.72 -22.84
C ARG A 437 -31.70 -25.72 -24.08
N LEU A 438 -30.59 -25.00 -24.00
CA LEU A 438 -29.49 -25.03 -24.97
C LEU A 438 -28.26 -25.66 -24.30
N TYR A 439 -27.70 -26.66 -24.97
CA TYR A 439 -26.47 -27.33 -24.57
C TYR A 439 -25.33 -26.80 -25.42
N VAL A 440 -24.50 -25.95 -24.83
CA VAL A 440 -23.36 -25.32 -25.51
C VAL A 440 -22.12 -26.17 -25.24
N PRO A 441 -21.49 -26.77 -26.25
CA PRO A 441 -20.22 -27.48 -26.06
C PRO A 441 -19.21 -26.62 -25.31
N PHE A 442 -18.44 -27.21 -24.39
CA PHE A 442 -17.45 -26.44 -23.61
C PHE A 442 -16.46 -25.67 -24.50
N GLU A 443 -16.10 -26.22 -25.67
CA GLU A 443 -15.27 -25.55 -26.67
C GLU A 443 -15.88 -24.24 -27.22
N GLN A 444 -17.22 -24.11 -27.17
CA GLN A 444 -17.98 -22.94 -27.61
C GLN A 444 -18.40 -22.03 -26.45
N ALA A 445 -17.90 -22.28 -25.24
CA ALA A 445 -18.23 -21.48 -24.06
C ALA A 445 -17.86 -19.99 -24.21
N PHE A 446 -16.94 -19.65 -25.12
CA PHE A 446 -16.61 -18.26 -25.48
C PHE A 446 -17.79 -17.46 -26.06
N LEU A 447 -18.88 -18.12 -26.48
CA LEU A 447 -20.11 -17.47 -26.93
C LEU A 447 -21.02 -17.02 -25.77
N VAL A 448 -20.71 -17.44 -24.55
CA VAL A 448 -21.49 -17.16 -23.34
C VAL A 448 -20.76 -16.12 -22.51
N SER A 449 -21.46 -15.09 -22.04
CA SER A 449 -20.90 -14.07 -21.15
C SER A 449 -21.88 -13.77 -20.01
N ARG A 450 -21.39 -13.43 -18.81
CA ARG A 450 -22.27 -13.03 -17.71
C ARG A 450 -23.05 -11.77 -18.08
N TYR A 451 -24.34 -11.73 -17.78
CA TYR A 451 -25.14 -10.53 -17.98
C TYR A 451 -24.80 -9.48 -16.92
N ILE A 452 -24.42 -8.27 -17.34
CA ILE A 452 -24.15 -7.14 -16.45
C ILE A 452 -25.08 -5.99 -16.85
N GLY A 453 -26.12 -5.76 -16.05
CA GLY A 453 -27.14 -4.74 -16.29
C GLY A 453 -27.05 -3.56 -15.33
N ILE A 454 -27.42 -2.37 -15.81
CA ILE A 454 -27.50 -1.15 -14.99
C ILE A 454 -28.96 -1.01 -14.48
N GLY A 455 -29.22 -1.42 -13.23
CA GLY A 455 -30.53 -1.25 -12.57
C GLY A 455 -30.99 -2.46 -11.74
N LYS A 456 -32.05 -2.29 -10.93
CA LYS A 456 -32.61 -3.35 -10.05
C LYS A 456 -33.58 -4.32 -10.75
N ARG A 457 -33.91 -4.11 -12.04
CA ARG A 457 -34.85 -4.97 -12.78
C ARG A 457 -34.06 -5.89 -13.71
N PHE A 458 -34.26 -7.20 -13.54
CA PHE A 458 -33.72 -8.21 -14.44
C PHE A 458 -34.48 -8.20 -15.77
N PRO A 459 -33.78 -8.29 -16.92
CA PRO A 459 -34.43 -8.43 -18.22
C PRO A 459 -35.12 -9.80 -18.34
N PRO A 460 -36.16 -9.93 -19.19
CA PRO A 460 -36.76 -11.22 -19.48
C PRO A 460 -35.78 -12.15 -20.21
N LEU A 461 -35.93 -13.46 -20.03
CA LEU A 461 -35.21 -14.46 -20.81
C LEU A 461 -35.59 -14.35 -22.29
N SER A 462 -34.63 -14.62 -23.18
CA SER A 462 -34.88 -14.67 -24.61
C SER A 462 -35.54 -16.00 -24.99
N ALA A 463 -36.30 -16.04 -26.08
CA ALA A 463 -36.84 -17.27 -26.64
C ALA A 463 -35.91 -17.83 -27.75
N LEU A 464 -35.67 -19.14 -27.74
CA LEU A 464 -34.87 -19.81 -28.78
C LEU A 464 -35.58 -19.70 -30.14
N GLY A 465 -34.85 -19.22 -31.16
CA GLY A 465 -35.35 -19.07 -32.53
C GLY A 465 -36.14 -17.78 -32.81
N ASP A 466 -36.26 -16.87 -31.83
CA ASP A 466 -36.99 -15.62 -32.01
C ASP A 466 -36.13 -14.51 -32.66
N SER A 467 -36.72 -13.76 -33.59
CA SER A 467 -36.11 -12.60 -34.24
C SER A 467 -35.91 -11.39 -33.31
N ARG A 468 -36.54 -11.37 -32.12
CA ARG A 468 -36.41 -10.28 -31.12
C ARG A 468 -34.94 -10.01 -30.77
N TRP A 469 -34.15 -11.06 -30.50
CA TRP A 469 -32.72 -10.91 -30.16
C TRP A 469 -31.92 -10.35 -31.33
N GLY A 470 -32.13 -10.88 -32.55
CA GLY A 470 -31.47 -10.39 -33.75
C GLY A 470 -31.75 -8.91 -34.03
N LYS A 471 -33.00 -8.45 -33.81
CA LYS A 471 -33.37 -7.03 -33.93
C LYS A 471 -32.70 -6.17 -32.87
N ALA A 472 -32.69 -6.62 -31.61
CA ALA A 472 -32.04 -5.90 -30.51
C ALA A 472 -30.52 -5.79 -30.72
N LYS A 473 -29.87 -6.87 -31.15
CA LYS A 473 -28.45 -6.91 -31.51
C LYS A 473 -28.12 -5.91 -32.62
N LYS A 474 -28.90 -5.91 -33.71
CA LYS A 474 -28.70 -4.98 -34.84
C LYS A 474 -28.93 -3.52 -34.44
N ALA A 475 -29.92 -3.24 -33.58
CA ALA A 475 -30.15 -1.90 -33.07
C ALA A 475 -29.00 -1.41 -32.17
N ALA A 476 -28.51 -2.27 -31.28
CA ALA A 476 -27.36 -1.98 -30.42
C ALA A 476 -26.07 -1.77 -31.23
N GLU A 477 -25.84 -2.59 -32.26
CA GLU A 477 -24.73 -2.44 -33.21
C GLU A 477 -24.79 -1.08 -33.92
N THR A 478 -25.96 -0.70 -34.45
CA THR A 478 -26.15 0.60 -35.12
C THR A 478 -25.87 1.76 -34.16
N ALA A 479 -26.43 1.71 -32.94
CA ALA A 479 -26.20 2.74 -31.92
C ALA A 479 -24.73 2.83 -31.49
N ALA A 480 -24.03 1.69 -31.40
CA ALA A 480 -22.60 1.66 -31.11
C ALA A 480 -21.77 2.28 -32.26
N PHE A 481 -22.11 1.99 -33.51
CA PHE A 481 -21.48 2.61 -34.69
C PHE A 481 -21.70 4.12 -34.72
N ASP A 482 -22.94 4.60 -34.47
CA ASP A 482 -23.24 6.03 -34.44
C ASP A 482 -22.47 6.76 -33.35
N TYR A 483 -22.36 6.14 -32.16
CA TYR A 483 -21.58 6.71 -31.06
C TYR A 483 -20.07 6.71 -31.36
N ALA A 484 -19.54 5.62 -31.92
CA ALA A 484 -18.15 5.53 -32.36
C ALA A 484 -17.83 6.59 -33.42
N ALA A 485 -18.71 6.78 -34.41
CA ALA A 485 -18.57 7.82 -35.43
C ALA A 485 -18.56 9.23 -34.80
N LYS A 486 -19.41 9.48 -33.80
CA LYS A 486 -19.42 10.75 -33.06
C LYS A 486 -18.10 11.00 -32.30
N LEU A 487 -17.57 9.98 -31.60
CA LEU A 487 -16.28 10.09 -30.91
C LEU A 487 -15.12 10.33 -31.88
N LEU A 488 -15.09 9.61 -33.00
CA LEU A 488 -14.09 9.80 -34.06
C LEU A 488 -14.16 11.19 -34.65
N LYS A 489 -15.37 11.73 -34.87
CA LYS A 489 -15.55 13.11 -35.33
C LYS A 489 -14.99 14.13 -34.34
N ILE A 490 -15.30 13.99 -33.04
CA ILE A 490 -14.76 14.87 -31.99
C ILE A 490 -13.22 14.80 -31.96
N GLN A 491 -12.65 13.59 -32.07
CA GLN A 491 -11.20 13.41 -32.08
C GLN A 491 -10.55 14.00 -33.34
N ALA A 492 -11.18 13.86 -34.51
CA ALA A 492 -10.71 14.47 -35.75
C ALA A 492 -10.73 16.00 -35.66
N GLU A 493 -11.82 16.59 -35.16
CA GLU A 493 -11.94 18.03 -34.92
C GLU A 493 -10.86 18.53 -33.94
N ARG A 494 -10.52 17.73 -32.92
CA ARG A 494 -9.45 18.05 -31.96
C ARG A 494 -8.07 17.99 -32.60
N ASN A 495 -7.77 16.95 -33.39
CA ASN A 495 -6.47 16.76 -34.05
C ASN A 495 -6.17 17.84 -35.10
N LEU A 496 -7.20 18.47 -35.66
CA LEU A 496 -7.04 19.59 -36.61
C LEU A 496 -6.71 20.92 -35.90
N ARG A 497 -6.95 21.04 -34.60
CA ARG A 497 -6.62 22.25 -33.83
C ARG A 497 -5.17 22.18 -33.36
N THR A 498 -4.45 23.29 -33.51
CA THR A 498 -3.16 23.49 -32.87
C THR A 498 -3.39 24.04 -31.46
N SER A 499 -2.78 23.40 -30.46
CA SER A 499 -2.83 23.83 -29.05
C SER A 499 -1.52 24.50 -28.64
N TYR A 500 -1.54 25.18 -27.48
CA TYR A 500 -0.33 25.58 -26.79
C TYR A 500 0.47 24.33 -26.38
N ALA A 501 1.76 24.32 -26.73
CA ALA A 501 2.70 23.29 -26.32
C ALA A 501 3.48 23.81 -25.11
N HIS A 502 3.39 23.11 -23.98
CA HIS A 502 4.14 23.46 -22.77
C HIS A 502 5.64 23.24 -22.98
N ALA A 503 6.48 24.05 -22.32
CA ALA A 503 7.92 23.85 -22.37
C ALA A 503 8.35 22.57 -21.63
N PRO A 504 9.53 22.01 -21.94
CA PRO A 504 10.13 20.93 -21.18
C PRO A 504 10.28 21.27 -19.68
N ASP A 505 10.41 20.23 -18.85
CA ASP A 505 10.50 20.37 -17.41
C ASP A 505 11.67 21.24 -16.95
N THR A 506 11.36 22.25 -16.13
CA THR A 506 12.33 23.14 -15.50
C THR A 506 12.95 22.49 -14.25
N GLN A 507 13.94 23.15 -13.66
CA GLN A 507 14.51 22.72 -12.38
C GLN A 507 13.44 22.66 -11.27
N TRP A 508 12.57 23.68 -11.18
CA TRP A 508 11.45 23.68 -10.23
C TRP A 508 10.50 22.50 -10.41
N GLN A 509 10.23 22.07 -11.65
CA GLN A 509 9.41 20.87 -11.88
C GLN A 509 10.07 19.62 -11.28
N ARG A 510 11.39 19.47 -11.44
CA ARG A 510 12.12 18.31 -10.89
C ARG A 510 12.16 18.34 -9.37
N GLU A 511 12.38 19.51 -8.78
CA GLU A 511 12.37 19.70 -7.33
C GLU A 511 10.98 19.43 -6.74
N PHE A 512 9.92 19.89 -7.39
CA PHE A 512 8.53 19.63 -7.01
C PHE A 512 8.15 18.15 -7.04
N GLU A 513 8.70 17.42 -8.00
CA GLU A 513 8.49 15.98 -8.14
C GLU A 513 9.33 15.18 -7.16
N ALA A 514 10.58 15.59 -6.93
CA ALA A 514 11.45 15.00 -5.93
C ALA A 514 10.93 15.23 -4.50
N SER A 515 10.15 16.29 -4.26
CA SER A 515 9.49 16.55 -2.99
C SER A 515 8.28 15.65 -2.74
N PHE A 516 7.93 14.77 -3.67
CA PHE A 516 6.81 13.86 -3.49
C PHE A 516 7.16 12.79 -2.46
N LEU A 517 6.34 12.68 -1.42
CA LEU A 517 6.63 11.90 -0.22
C LEU A 517 6.55 10.38 -0.42
N TYR A 518 6.02 9.92 -1.56
CA TYR A 518 5.79 8.50 -1.84
C TYR A 518 6.60 8.08 -3.06
N LYS A 519 7.08 6.83 -3.05
CA LYS A 519 7.66 6.22 -4.25
C LYS A 519 6.54 5.90 -5.22
N GLU A 520 6.63 6.45 -6.42
CA GLU A 520 5.68 6.18 -7.50
C GLU A 520 5.80 4.74 -7.99
N THR A 521 4.68 4.17 -8.39
CA THR A 521 4.65 2.90 -9.11
C THR A 521 5.06 3.10 -10.57
N ASP A 522 5.46 2.02 -11.25
CA ASP A 522 5.83 2.09 -12.68
C ASP A 522 4.68 2.61 -13.55
N ASP A 523 3.44 2.20 -13.26
CA ASP A 523 2.25 2.73 -13.94
C ASP A 523 2.01 4.21 -13.67
N GLN A 524 2.28 4.69 -12.45
CA GLN A 524 2.19 6.12 -12.13
C GLN A 524 3.25 6.90 -12.89
N LEU A 525 4.50 6.43 -12.89
CA LEU A 525 5.59 7.07 -13.64
C LEU A 525 5.26 7.14 -15.13
N LYS A 526 4.75 6.05 -15.70
CA LYS A 526 4.28 6.02 -17.08
C LYS A 526 3.15 7.01 -17.32
N ALA A 527 2.12 7.03 -16.48
CA ALA A 527 1.00 7.97 -16.61
C ALA A 527 1.46 9.44 -16.52
N ILE A 528 2.41 9.75 -15.64
CA ILE A 528 2.99 11.09 -15.49
C ILE A 528 3.77 11.48 -16.75
N GLN A 529 4.66 10.60 -17.22
CA GLN A 529 5.47 10.86 -18.41
C GLN A 529 4.61 11.04 -19.66
N GLU A 530 3.64 10.17 -19.88
CA GLU A 530 2.73 10.27 -21.02
C GLU A 530 1.86 11.53 -20.96
N THR A 531 1.38 11.91 -19.77
CA THR A 531 0.62 13.16 -19.58
C THR A 531 1.47 14.37 -19.94
N LYS A 532 2.73 14.44 -19.48
CA LYS A 532 3.63 15.54 -19.81
C LYS A 532 3.98 15.57 -21.30
N ALA A 533 4.22 14.42 -21.91
CA ALA A 533 4.48 14.32 -23.35
C ALA A 533 3.31 14.86 -24.18
N ASP A 534 2.07 14.58 -23.78
CA ASP A 534 0.89 15.14 -24.43
C ASP A 534 0.80 16.67 -24.23
N MET A 535 1.12 17.18 -23.03
CA MET A 535 1.15 18.62 -22.74
C MET A 535 2.24 19.36 -23.52
N GLU A 536 3.38 18.72 -23.81
CA GLU A 536 4.47 19.29 -24.63
C GLU A 536 4.17 19.20 -26.13
N SER A 537 3.11 18.52 -26.53
CA SER A 537 2.71 18.40 -27.92
C SER A 537 1.95 19.63 -28.41
N ASN A 538 1.95 19.85 -29.73
CA ASN A 538 1.14 20.90 -30.37
C ASN A 538 -0.32 20.50 -30.60
N ARG A 539 -0.76 19.36 -30.05
CA ARG A 539 -2.13 18.84 -30.14
C ARG A 539 -2.82 18.99 -28.80
N PRO A 540 -4.13 19.32 -28.77
CA PRO A 540 -4.86 19.36 -27.52
C PRO A 540 -4.88 17.98 -26.85
N MET A 541 -4.40 17.90 -25.61
CA MET A 541 -4.43 16.68 -24.80
C MET A 541 -5.89 16.29 -24.47
N ASP A 542 -6.23 15.02 -24.66
CA ASP A 542 -7.45 14.40 -24.13
C ASP A 542 -7.12 13.01 -23.58
N ARG A 543 -6.75 12.98 -22.29
CA ARG A 543 -6.24 11.78 -21.62
C ARG A 543 -7.15 11.41 -20.46
N LEU A 544 -7.51 10.12 -20.41
CA LEU A 544 -8.20 9.52 -19.29
C LEU A 544 -7.21 8.67 -18.48
N VAL A 545 -6.95 9.07 -17.24
CA VAL A 545 -6.17 8.27 -16.29
C VAL A 545 -7.14 7.44 -15.45
N CYS A 546 -7.16 6.13 -15.69
CA CYS A 546 -7.94 5.17 -14.91
C CYS A 546 -7.10 4.58 -13.79
N GLY A 547 -7.67 4.52 -12.59
CA GLY A 547 -7.01 3.90 -11.45
C GLY A 547 -7.95 3.86 -10.26
N ASP A 548 -7.69 2.96 -9.33
CA ASP A 548 -8.51 2.82 -8.11
C ASP A 548 -8.31 3.96 -7.12
N VAL A 549 -9.20 4.04 -6.14
CA VAL A 549 -9.09 5.00 -5.03
C VAL A 549 -7.77 4.75 -4.29
N GLY A 550 -6.95 5.79 -4.13
CA GLY A 550 -5.64 5.70 -3.48
C GLY A 550 -4.44 5.47 -4.41
N PHE A 551 -4.63 5.20 -5.70
CA PHE A 551 -3.55 4.93 -6.66
C PHE A 551 -2.85 6.19 -7.19
N GLY A 552 -2.84 7.29 -6.43
CA GLY A 552 -2.07 8.49 -6.80
C GLY A 552 -2.54 9.26 -8.05
N LYS A 553 -3.77 9.04 -8.54
CA LYS A 553 -4.34 9.82 -9.68
C LYS A 553 -4.24 11.34 -9.47
N THR A 554 -4.47 11.77 -8.23
CA THR A 554 -4.38 13.17 -7.83
C THR A 554 -2.97 13.72 -8.05
N GLU A 555 -1.94 12.93 -7.81
CA GLU A 555 -0.55 13.36 -8.01
C GLU A 555 -0.23 13.59 -9.50
N VAL A 556 -0.74 12.74 -10.40
CA VAL A 556 -0.63 12.97 -11.85
C VAL A 556 -1.23 14.32 -12.24
N ALA A 557 -2.42 14.64 -11.71
CA ALA A 557 -3.10 15.91 -11.97
C ALA A 557 -2.34 17.11 -11.37
N ILE A 558 -1.78 16.96 -10.17
CA ILE A 558 -1.00 18.01 -9.49
C ILE A 558 0.27 18.34 -10.28
N ARG A 559 1.00 17.34 -10.78
CA ARG A 559 2.22 17.56 -11.59
C ARG A 559 1.91 18.22 -12.93
N ALA A 560 0.82 17.81 -13.58
CA ALA A 560 0.34 18.45 -14.81
C ALA A 560 -0.07 19.91 -14.56
N ALA A 561 -0.77 20.18 -13.46
CA ALA A 561 -1.17 21.54 -13.07
C ALA A 561 0.06 22.41 -12.78
N PHE A 562 1.03 21.89 -12.03
CA PHE A 562 2.27 22.61 -11.72
C PHE A 562 3.04 22.99 -13.00
N LYS A 563 3.16 22.05 -13.96
CA LYS A 563 3.77 22.29 -15.27
C LYS A 563 3.02 23.38 -16.04
N ALA A 564 1.69 23.41 -15.97
CA ALA A 564 0.90 24.44 -16.62
C ALA A 564 1.14 25.83 -16.00
N VAL A 565 1.13 25.93 -14.68
CA VAL A 565 1.34 27.21 -13.96
C VAL A 565 2.72 27.80 -14.20
N ILE A 566 3.77 26.98 -14.19
CA ILE A 566 5.15 27.43 -14.51
C ILE A 566 5.27 27.97 -15.95
N ASN A 567 4.36 27.56 -16.85
CA ASN A 567 4.29 28.04 -18.23
C ASN A 567 3.30 29.22 -18.39
N ASP A 568 3.04 29.98 -17.32
CA ASP A 568 2.14 31.14 -17.28
C ASP A 568 0.69 30.82 -17.71
N LYS A 569 0.23 29.59 -17.47
CA LYS A 569 -1.14 29.14 -17.72
C LYS A 569 -1.93 28.95 -16.43
N GLN A 570 -3.21 29.30 -16.48
CA GLN A 570 -4.15 29.00 -15.41
C GLN A 570 -4.69 27.58 -15.55
N VAL A 571 -5.03 26.95 -14.43
CA VAL A 571 -5.57 25.59 -14.36
C VAL A 571 -6.95 25.60 -13.72
N ALA A 572 -7.89 24.89 -14.33
CA ALA A 572 -9.22 24.66 -13.76
C ALA A 572 -9.46 23.17 -13.52
N MET A 573 -9.74 22.80 -12.27
CA MET A 573 -10.08 21.43 -11.88
C MET A 573 -11.57 21.33 -11.54
N LEU A 574 -12.33 20.68 -12.41
CA LEU A 574 -13.76 20.43 -12.22
C LEU A 574 -13.98 19.12 -11.44
N VAL A 575 -14.76 19.19 -10.35
CA VAL A 575 -15.07 18.04 -9.50
C VAL A 575 -16.58 17.90 -9.25
N PRO A 576 -17.11 16.70 -8.99
CA PRO A 576 -18.56 16.49 -8.96
C PRO A 576 -19.22 16.96 -7.66
N THR A 577 -18.49 16.99 -6.54
CA THR A 577 -19.04 17.32 -5.21
C THR A 577 -18.21 18.39 -4.52
N THR A 578 -18.84 19.13 -3.60
CA THR A 578 -18.17 20.17 -2.80
C THR A 578 -17.13 19.58 -1.84
N VAL A 579 -17.37 18.37 -1.32
CA VAL A 579 -16.40 17.65 -0.46
C VAL A 579 -15.12 17.33 -1.23
N LEU A 580 -15.24 16.81 -2.46
CA LEU A 580 -14.08 16.56 -3.30
C LEU A 580 -13.35 17.86 -3.68
N ALA A 581 -14.09 18.96 -3.88
CA ALA A 581 -13.47 20.26 -4.14
C ALA A 581 -12.59 20.70 -2.96
N GLN A 582 -13.10 20.56 -1.73
CA GLN A 582 -12.34 20.89 -0.53
C GLN A 582 -11.13 19.97 -0.35
N GLN A 583 -11.31 18.66 -0.57
CA GLN A 583 -10.22 17.69 -0.45
C GLN A 583 -9.09 18.03 -1.43
N HIS A 584 -9.40 18.22 -2.71
CA HIS A 584 -8.40 18.58 -3.71
C HIS A 584 -7.79 19.96 -3.42
N PHE A 585 -8.58 20.94 -2.98
CA PHE A 585 -8.07 22.25 -2.60
C PHE A 585 -7.00 22.16 -1.51
N ASN A 586 -7.28 21.40 -0.44
CA ASN A 586 -6.33 21.20 0.64
C ASN A 586 -5.06 20.50 0.14
N THR A 587 -5.19 19.43 -0.66
CA THR A 587 -4.03 18.69 -1.20
C THR A 587 -3.19 19.54 -2.14
N PHE A 588 -3.79 20.31 -3.05
CA PHE A 588 -3.06 21.19 -3.97
C PHE A 588 -2.33 22.30 -3.21
N ARG A 589 -3.02 22.97 -2.28
CA ARG A 589 -2.44 24.03 -1.46
C ARG A 589 -1.28 23.51 -0.62
N GLN A 590 -1.41 22.32 -0.03
CA GLN A 590 -0.33 21.68 0.73
C GLN A 590 0.84 21.28 -0.17
N ARG A 591 0.59 20.69 -1.36
CA ARG A 591 1.67 20.25 -2.26
C ARG A 591 2.46 21.41 -2.85
N MET A 592 1.82 22.56 -3.05
CA MET A 592 2.40 23.73 -3.71
C MET A 592 2.78 24.85 -2.71
N SER A 593 2.81 24.58 -1.41
CA SER A 593 3.08 25.59 -0.36
C SER A 593 4.40 26.34 -0.51
N ASP A 594 5.41 25.66 -1.05
CA ASP A 594 6.78 26.19 -1.19
C ASP A 594 6.93 27.07 -2.44
N TYR A 595 5.88 27.20 -3.25
CA TYR A 595 5.92 27.89 -4.53
C TYR A 595 4.97 29.09 -4.50
N PRO A 596 5.29 30.16 -5.22
CA PRO A 596 4.44 31.35 -5.31
C PRO A 596 3.24 31.09 -6.23
N ILE A 597 2.43 30.08 -5.92
CA ILE A 597 1.28 29.62 -6.70
C ILE A 597 0.02 29.82 -5.88
N HIS A 598 -0.93 30.57 -6.42
CA HIS A 598 -2.20 30.83 -5.76
C HIS A 598 -3.27 29.82 -6.19
N VAL A 599 -3.59 28.92 -5.26
CA VAL A 599 -4.68 27.96 -5.40
C VAL A 599 -5.94 28.54 -4.74
N ALA A 600 -7.05 28.57 -5.47
CA ALA A 600 -8.36 28.97 -4.97
C ALA A 600 -9.39 27.84 -5.16
N MET A 601 -10.47 27.91 -4.38
CA MET A 601 -11.63 27.03 -4.54
C MET A 601 -12.86 27.83 -4.97
N ILE A 602 -13.79 27.21 -5.71
CA ILE A 602 -15.14 27.75 -5.90
C ILE A 602 -16.20 26.66 -5.66
N SER A 603 -16.95 26.81 -4.58
CA SER A 603 -17.94 25.83 -4.13
C SER A 603 -19.12 26.51 -3.42
N ARG A 604 -20.16 25.74 -3.10
CA ARG A 604 -21.31 26.25 -2.32
C ARG A 604 -20.97 26.62 -0.88
N PHE A 605 -19.81 26.20 -0.37
CA PHE A 605 -19.37 26.51 0.99
C PHE A 605 -18.73 27.89 1.12
N LEU A 606 -18.33 28.51 0.00
CA LEU A 606 -17.82 29.88 0.01
C LEU A 606 -18.96 30.90 -0.01
N SER A 607 -18.78 31.97 0.75
CA SER A 607 -19.68 33.12 0.75
C SER A 607 -19.73 33.80 -0.62
N GLN A 608 -20.79 34.57 -0.89
CA GLN A 608 -20.89 35.31 -2.15
C GLN A 608 -19.74 36.30 -2.34
N ARG A 609 -19.18 36.84 -1.26
CA ARG A 609 -18.05 37.77 -1.32
C ARG A 609 -16.79 37.05 -1.80
N GLU A 610 -16.44 35.94 -1.16
CA GLU A 610 -15.27 35.12 -1.53
C GLU A 610 -15.39 34.60 -2.96
N GLN A 611 -16.58 34.14 -3.38
CA GLN A 611 -16.80 33.72 -4.76
C GLN A 611 -16.54 34.86 -5.76
N ARG A 612 -16.98 36.09 -5.46
CA ARG A 612 -16.73 37.25 -6.33
C ARG A 612 -15.25 37.63 -6.38
N GLU A 613 -14.54 37.48 -5.26
CA GLU A 613 -13.09 37.69 -5.18
C GLU A 613 -12.36 36.64 -6.03
N THR A 614 -12.70 35.35 -5.92
CA THR A 614 -12.16 34.29 -6.77
C THR A 614 -12.43 34.53 -8.26
N ILE A 615 -13.65 34.92 -8.63
CA ILE A 615 -14.00 35.21 -10.03
C ILE A 615 -13.20 36.40 -10.57
N ARG A 616 -13.02 37.45 -9.75
CA ARG A 616 -12.17 38.59 -10.12
C ARG A 616 -10.71 38.13 -10.31
N GLY A 617 -10.19 37.32 -9.39
CA GLY A 617 -8.82 36.82 -9.44
C GLY A 617 -8.52 35.92 -10.64
N LEU A 618 -9.52 35.14 -11.08
CA LEU A 618 -9.40 34.36 -12.32
C LEU A 618 -9.29 35.25 -13.58
N LYS A 619 -9.99 36.38 -13.57
CA LYS A 619 -10.04 37.30 -14.71
C LYS A 619 -8.79 38.18 -14.81
N ASP A 620 -8.23 38.62 -13.68
CA ASP A 620 -6.99 39.43 -13.65
C ASP A 620 -5.71 38.58 -13.64
N GLY A 621 -5.84 37.28 -13.36
CA GLY A 621 -4.75 36.30 -13.35
C GLY A 621 -3.96 36.27 -12.04
N SER A 622 -4.50 36.81 -10.94
CA SER A 622 -3.92 36.65 -9.60
C SER A 622 -4.13 35.24 -9.02
N ILE A 623 -5.04 34.44 -9.59
CA ILE A 623 -5.28 33.05 -9.24
C ILE A 623 -4.78 32.15 -10.36
N ASP A 624 -3.87 31.24 -10.03
CA ASP A 624 -3.24 30.32 -10.99
C ASP A 624 -4.07 29.04 -11.14
N ILE A 625 -4.55 28.50 -10.02
CA ILE A 625 -5.31 27.24 -9.99
C ILE A 625 -6.66 27.46 -9.33
N VAL A 626 -7.74 27.03 -9.98
CA VAL A 626 -9.07 26.97 -9.36
C VAL A 626 -9.62 25.56 -9.33
N ILE A 627 -10.09 25.15 -8.16
CA ILE A 627 -10.73 23.86 -7.95
C ILE A 627 -12.21 24.10 -7.62
N GLY A 628 -13.13 23.47 -8.35
CA GLY A 628 -14.52 23.79 -8.16
C GLY A 628 -15.51 22.80 -8.75
N THR A 629 -16.76 22.96 -8.34
CA THR A 629 -17.86 22.13 -8.82
C THR A 629 -18.45 22.67 -10.13
N HIS A 630 -19.66 22.24 -10.50
CA HIS A 630 -20.45 22.82 -11.60
C HIS A 630 -20.54 24.35 -11.61
N ARG A 631 -20.20 25.04 -10.51
CA ARG A 631 -20.02 26.50 -10.53
C ARG A 631 -18.96 26.95 -11.54
N LEU A 632 -17.89 26.18 -11.80
CA LEU A 632 -16.83 26.54 -12.75
C LEU A 632 -17.29 26.68 -14.22
N ILE A 633 -18.40 26.03 -14.58
CA ILE A 633 -18.93 25.99 -15.96
C ILE A 633 -20.11 26.95 -16.17
N THR A 634 -20.37 27.83 -15.20
CA THR A 634 -21.40 28.87 -15.34
C THR A 634 -20.86 30.09 -16.09
N GLY A 635 -21.74 30.79 -16.82
CA GLY A 635 -21.34 31.76 -17.86
C GLY A 635 -20.69 33.07 -17.39
N ASP A 636 -20.58 33.31 -16.08
CA ASP A 636 -19.95 34.50 -15.49
C ASP A 636 -18.46 34.30 -15.17
N ILE A 637 -17.89 33.12 -15.41
CA ILE A 637 -16.47 32.83 -15.18
C ILE A 637 -15.66 33.13 -16.43
N ALA A 638 -14.63 33.94 -16.27
CA ALA A 638 -13.67 34.29 -17.31
C ALA A 638 -12.24 34.10 -16.79
N PHE A 639 -11.43 33.39 -17.56
CA PHE A 639 -10.01 33.18 -17.29
C PHE A 639 -9.18 34.17 -18.09
N LYS A 640 -8.06 34.64 -17.53
CA LYS A 640 -7.07 35.43 -18.26
C LYS A 640 -6.34 34.59 -19.31
N ASN A 641 -5.90 33.39 -18.95
CA ASN A 641 -5.09 32.52 -19.80
C ASN A 641 -5.22 31.05 -19.36
N LEU A 642 -6.38 30.43 -19.58
CA LEU A 642 -6.58 29.01 -19.29
C LEU A 642 -5.69 28.15 -20.19
N GLY A 643 -4.94 27.22 -19.58
CA GLY A 643 -3.99 26.31 -20.22
C GLY A 643 -4.59 25.16 -21.00
#